data_AF-A0A7K8DAR4-F1
#
_entry.id   AF-A0A7K8DAR4-F1
#
_cell.length_a   1.000
_cell.length_b   1.000
_cell.length_c   1.000
_cell.angle_alpha   90.00
_cell.angle_beta   90.00
_cell.angle_gamma   90.00
#
_symmetry.space_group_name_H-M   'P 1'
#
loop_
_entity.id
_entity.type
_entity.pdbx_description
1 polymer ?
#
loop_
_entity_poly.entity_id
_entity_poly.type
_entity_poly.pdbx_seq_one_letter_code
_entity_poly.pdbx_strand_id
1 'polypeptide(L)'
;MQQGTLMRKVKSKSWKKQRYFKLQEDCMTIWYQSKRTGKTESAFSISDVETVREGHQSEVLQSVAEEFPPERCFTIVFYGRRGNLDLIAGSAEEAQCWVQGLRQLIEPRSFPLTFALVSRTWIRDWFQKADKNKDGRMNFKEVQRLLKMMNVDMNEDHALRLFQDADKSESGTLEGEEFVLFYKALTQREEVLSLFQEFSEDGKKLTLLELVDFLRQEQLEDEGTEELAMELIDKYEPSETARARHVLSADGFLMYLCSPEGSIFNPQHRALWQDMSQPLCHYFISSSHNTYLIEDQIRGQSSIEGYIRALKRGCRCLEVDCWDGPNGEPMVYHGHTFTSKIPFREVVSTLGKTSWGNSSSPLPLMGTSPPSSHPQSAEGSWSCWPPAVRDPRGQGPWRRWVAQGTSLSPTPQELKHKILLKGKKIGRLEDTLDGPGDEAPDVSDDDNGAEAEEERRRAKVRGTQHGSALQKDKESLAQALSDCIIYCKNVPFRGFQEARSHSRPSEISSLSEAKARKLIRDEGNEFVRHNAWQLTRIYPSGMRTDSSNYSPQEMWNVGCQIVALNFQTAGTEMDLCDGLFSQNGCCGYVLKPPFMRDEETLFNPSDPRSREGPSPITLTIQVISGQQLPKVANSKEGAIIDPLVRVEIYGVPADQAHQETKYIENNGFNPHWDETLQFQLHVPELALIRFVVEDYDKTSRNDFVGQFTLAFANIKPGYRHIHLLSKDGTSIPPSSLFVHIRITE
;
A
#
# COMPACT_ATOMS: atom_id res chain seq x y z
N MET A 1 23.90 -17.31 12.38
CA MET A 1 22.73 -17.56 11.51
C MET A 1 22.95 -18.71 10.51
N GLN A 2 24.03 -18.72 9.71
CA GLN A 2 24.28 -19.80 8.74
C GLN A 2 24.57 -21.18 9.37
N GLN A 3 25.13 -21.22 10.58
CA GLN A 3 25.26 -22.47 11.36
C GLN A 3 23.91 -22.99 11.89
N GLY A 4 22.83 -22.22 11.72
CA GLY A 4 21.48 -22.50 12.20
C GLY A 4 21.31 -22.38 13.71
N THR A 5 20.06 -22.21 14.16
CA THR A 5 19.71 -22.00 15.56
C THR A 5 18.35 -22.64 15.87
N LEU A 6 18.23 -23.31 17.01
CA LEU A 6 16.98 -23.88 17.47
C LEU A 6 16.19 -22.82 18.24
N MET A 7 15.06 -22.37 17.68
CA MET A 7 14.21 -21.34 18.29
C MET A 7 12.79 -21.86 18.48
N ARG A 8 12.03 -21.28 19.41
CA ARG A 8 10.60 -21.59 19.55
C ARG A 8 9.81 -20.67 18.64
N LYS A 9 9.07 -21.25 17.70
CA LYS A 9 8.02 -20.56 16.94
C LYS A 9 6.76 -20.48 17.79
N VAL A 10 6.24 -19.28 17.97
CA VAL A 10 5.05 -19.00 18.76
C VAL A 10 3.91 -18.65 17.81
N LYS A 11 2.71 -19.19 18.09
CA LYS A 11 1.48 -18.80 17.38
C LYS A 11 0.37 -18.33 18.32
N SER A 12 0.44 -18.76 19.58
CA SER A 12 -0.47 -18.36 20.65
C SER A 12 0.17 -18.69 22.00
N LYS A 13 -0.44 -18.24 23.10
CA LYS A 13 -0.02 -18.59 24.46
C LYS A 13 0.11 -20.10 24.67
N SER A 14 -0.74 -20.91 24.04
CA SER A 14 -0.72 -22.39 24.15
C SER A 14 0.11 -23.07 23.07
N TRP A 15 0.32 -22.45 21.91
CA TRP A 15 1.06 -23.05 20.80
C TRP A 15 2.48 -22.47 20.70
N LYS A 16 3.44 -23.25 21.20
CA LYS A 16 4.88 -22.98 21.15
C LYS A 16 5.60 -24.24 20.69
N LYS A 17 6.35 -24.18 19.59
CA LYS A 17 7.07 -25.36 19.08
C LYS A 17 8.50 -25.01 18.68
N GLN A 18 9.46 -25.85 19.09
CA GLN A 18 10.85 -25.73 18.66
C GLN A 18 11.00 -26.04 17.17
N ARG A 19 11.78 -25.21 16.49
CA ARG A 19 12.03 -25.22 15.06
C ARG A 19 13.48 -24.82 14.85
N TYR A 20 14.17 -25.52 13.97
CA TYR A 20 15.54 -25.18 13.60
C TYR A 20 15.48 -24.21 12.41
N PHE A 21 16.08 -23.03 12.56
CA PHE A 21 16.13 -21.97 11.55
C PHE A 21 17.57 -21.80 11.06
N LYS A 22 17.76 -21.60 9.76
CA LYS A 22 19.09 -21.47 9.15
C LYS A 22 19.05 -20.50 7.99
N LEU A 23 19.96 -19.52 7.97
CA LEU A 23 20.24 -18.72 6.78
C LEU A 23 21.04 -19.58 5.80
N GLN A 24 20.60 -19.68 4.55
CA GLN A 24 21.30 -20.43 3.52
C GLN A 24 22.57 -19.69 3.05
N GLU A 25 23.40 -20.37 2.26
CA GLU A 25 24.66 -19.81 1.72
C GLU A 25 24.44 -18.66 0.72
N ASP A 26 23.22 -18.56 0.18
CA ASP A 26 22.74 -17.46 -0.64
C ASP A 26 22.65 -16.12 0.12
N CYS A 27 22.66 -16.15 1.46
CA CYS A 27 22.38 -15.01 2.34
C CYS A 27 21.01 -14.34 2.10
N MET A 28 20.12 -14.99 1.34
CA MET A 28 18.81 -14.48 0.93
C MET A 28 17.67 -15.38 1.38
N THR A 29 17.91 -16.66 1.65
CA THR A 29 16.86 -17.61 2.05
C THR A 29 17.02 -18.02 3.50
N ILE A 30 15.94 -17.87 4.28
CA ILE A 30 15.84 -18.46 5.62
C ILE A 30 15.00 -19.71 5.55
N TRP A 31 15.66 -20.82 5.81
CA TRP A 31 15.05 -22.13 5.92
C TRP A 31 14.65 -22.44 7.36
N TYR A 32 13.56 -23.17 7.54
CA TYR A 32 13.20 -23.77 8.82
C TYR A 32 12.42 -25.08 8.71
N GLN A 33 12.69 -25.99 9.64
CA GLN A 33 12.07 -27.32 9.65
C GLN A 33 10.57 -27.25 10.00
N SER A 34 9.67 -27.82 9.18
CA SER A 34 8.23 -27.86 9.48
C SER A 34 7.77 -29.30 9.72
N LYS A 35 6.88 -29.52 10.70
CA LYS A 35 6.28 -30.84 10.99
C LYS A 35 4.84 -30.95 10.49
N ARG A 36 4.45 -30.19 9.46
CA ARG A 36 3.11 -30.32 8.86
C ARG A 36 3.11 -31.58 7.98
N THR A 37 2.10 -32.43 8.11
CA THR A 37 1.96 -33.67 7.33
C THR A 37 2.08 -33.35 5.83
N GLY A 38 3.09 -33.94 5.17
CA GLY A 38 3.35 -33.78 3.72
C GLY A 38 4.36 -32.68 3.32
N LYS A 39 4.74 -31.74 4.19
CA LYS A 39 5.84 -30.77 3.93
C LYS A 39 6.81 -30.76 5.11
N THR A 40 7.96 -31.39 4.94
CA THR A 40 9.06 -31.46 5.93
C THR A 40 9.81 -30.14 6.10
N GLU A 41 9.62 -29.19 5.19
CA GLU A 41 10.46 -27.99 5.07
C GLU A 41 9.63 -26.74 4.75
N SER A 42 10.10 -25.58 5.21
CA SER A 42 9.51 -24.28 4.92
C SER A 42 10.63 -23.24 4.82
N ALA A 43 10.48 -22.27 3.93
CA ALA A 43 11.46 -21.21 3.74
C ALA A 43 10.76 -19.87 3.49
N PHE A 44 11.52 -18.78 3.61
CA PHE A 44 11.14 -17.44 3.18
C PHE A 44 12.36 -16.65 2.72
N SER A 45 12.16 -15.69 1.84
CA SER A 45 13.22 -14.81 1.35
C SER A 45 13.43 -13.65 2.33
N ILE A 46 14.66 -13.14 2.44
CA ILE A 46 14.97 -11.86 3.09
C ILE A 46 14.18 -10.73 2.43
N SER A 47 13.97 -10.80 1.10
CA SER A 47 13.16 -9.82 0.36
C SER A 47 11.69 -9.80 0.81
N ASP A 48 11.20 -10.87 1.45
CA ASP A 48 9.84 -10.91 2.01
C ASP A 48 9.75 -10.16 3.34
N VAL A 49 10.89 -9.84 3.98
CA VAL A 49 10.94 -9.30 5.34
C VAL A 49 10.94 -7.78 5.30
N GLU A 50 9.91 -7.17 5.88
CA GLU A 50 9.81 -5.72 6.02
C GLU A 50 10.71 -5.21 7.14
N THR A 51 10.65 -5.84 8.32
CA THR A 51 11.39 -5.38 9.49
C THR A 51 11.46 -6.45 10.58
N VAL A 52 12.27 -6.21 11.61
CA VAL A 52 12.39 -7.05 12.79
C VAL A 52 12.12 -6.22 14.06
N ARG A 53 11.11 -6.65 14.82
CA ARG A 53 10.71 -6.02 16.09
C ARG A 53 11.26 -6.84 17.27
N GLU A 54 11.87 -6.16 18.23
CA GLU A 54 12.49 -6.81 19.41
C GLU A 54 11.54 -6.89 20.60
N GLY A 55 11.70 -7.93 21.41
CA GLY A 55 10.92 -8.13 22.64
C GLY A 55 9.46 -8.46 22.39
N HIS A 56 8.61 -8.04 23.33
CA HIS A 56 7.17 -8.29 23.32
C HIS A 56 6.42 -7.23 22.52
N GLN A 57 6.85 -6.99 21.28
CA GLN A 57 6.26 -5.99 20.39
C GLN A 57 5.10 -6.52 19.52
N SER A 58 4.79 -7.82 19.59
CA SER A 58 3.60 -8.42 18.97
C SER A 58 2.62 -8.91 20.04
N GLU A 59 1.33 -8.96 19.72
CA GLU A 59 0.26 -9.47 20.61
C GLU A 59 0.58 -10.90 21.10
N VAL A 60 1.08 -11.74 20.19
CA VAL A 60 1.44 -13.13 20.47
C VAL A 60 2.56 -13.21 21.50
N LEU A 61 3.62 -12.39 21.35
CA LEU A 61 4.74 -12.38 22.28
C LEU A 61 4.38 -11.71 23.61
N GLN A 62 3.49 -10.70 23.61
CA GLN A 62 2.94 -10.13 24.85
C GLN A 62 2.18 -11.17 25.67
N SER A 63 1.41 -12.06 25.01
CA SER A 63 0.65 -13.11 25.69
C SER A 63 1.51 -14.13 26.46
N VAL A 64 2.82 -14.18 26.17
CA VAL A 64 3.80 -15.08 26.81
C VAL A 64 4.88 -14.32 27.59
N ALA A 65 4.70 -13.01 27.83
CA ALA A 65 5.70 -12.16 28.48
C ALA A 65 6.03 -12.58 29.92
N GLU A 66 5.11 -13.26 30.61
CA GLU A 66 5.35 -13.83 31.95
C GLU A 66 6.23 -15.09 31.91
N GLU A 67 6.29 -15.77 30.77
CA GLU A 67 7.03 -17.03 30.62
C GLU A 67 8.44 -16.84 30.07
N PHE A 68 8.65 -15.79 29.26
CA PHE A 68 9.91 -15.55 28.57
C PHE A 68 10.32 -14.08 28.69
N PRO A 69 11.61 -13.80 28.97
CA PRO A 69 12.08 -12.43 29.07
C PRO A 69 12.20 -11.80 27.67
N PRO A 70 11.99 -10.48 27.56
CA PRO A 70 11.89 -9.80 26.26
C PRO A 70 13.18 -9.88 25.44
N GLU A 71 14.35 -9.94 26.08
CA GLU A 71 15.66 -9.97 25.41
C GLU A 71 15.86 -11.25 24.56
N ARG A 72 15.03 -12.27 24.77
CA ARG A 72 15.04 -13.53 24.00
C ARG A 72 14.01 -13.56 22.87
N CYS A 73 13.15 -12.55 22.79
CA CYS A 73 11.97 -12.57 21.94
C CYS A 73 12.14 -11.58 20.79
N PHE A 74 11.70 -11.96 19.59
CA PHE A 74 11.64 -11.05 18.45
C PHE A 74 10.61 -11.52 17.43
N THR A 75 10.10 -10.58 16.64
CA THR A 75 9.12 -10.82 15.58
C THR A 75 9.71 -10.44 14.24
N ILE A 76 9.65 -11.36 13.28
CA ILE A 76 9.93 -11.08 11.87
C ILE A 76 8.61 -10.63 11.23
N VAL A 77 8.59 -9.40 10.73
CA VAL A 77 7.44 -8.79 10.06
C VAL A 77 7.65 -8.91 8.56
N PHE A 78 6.69 -9.46 7.86
CA PHE A 78 6.75 -9.63 6.40
C PHE A 78 6.03 -8.48 5.69
N TYR A 79 6.46 -8.17 4.46
CA TYR A 79 5.71 -7.30 3.57
C TYR A 79 4.33 -7.89 3.23
N GLY A 80 3.44 -7.01 2.78
CA GLY A 80 2.10 -7.38 2.36
C GLY A 80 1.25 -7.89 3.51
N ARG A 81 0.47 -8.95 3.26
CA ARG A 81 -0.57 -9.42 4.21
C ARG A 81 -0.21 -10.67 4.97
N ARG A 82 0.98 -11.20 4.72
CA ARG A 82 1.51 -12.37 5.41
C ARG A 82 1.53 -12.15 6.93
N GLY A 83 1.15 -13.17 7.68
CA GLY A 83 1.20 -13.12 9.15
C GLY A 83 2.64 -13.05 9.66
N ASN A 84 2.83 -12.32 10.76
CA ASN A 84 4.12 -12.17 11.41
C ASN A 84 4.66 -13.53 11.91
N LEU A 85 5.99 -13.63 12.07
CA LEU A 85 6.66 -14.80 12.63
C LEU A 85 7.30 -14.45 13.98
N ASP A 86 6.66 -14.89 15.04
CA ASP A 86 7.12 -14.69 16.43
C ASP A 86 8.05 -15.81 16.89
N LEU A 87 9.23 -15.42 17.37
CA LEU A 87 10.32 -16.30 17.73
C LEU A 87 10.85 -16.02 19.13
N ILE A 88 11.25 -17.09 19.82
CA ILE A 88 11.95 -17.04 21.10
C ILE A 88 13.25 -17.85 20.99
N ALA A 89 14.39 -17.19 21.16
CA ALA A 89 15.72 -17.80 21.09
C ALA A 89 16.10 -18.55 22.38
N GLY A 90 17.16 -19.37 22.30
CA GLY A 90 17.71 -20.10 23.44
C GLY A 90 18.32 -19.16 24.49
N SER A 91 18.98 -18.09 24.04
CA SER A 91 19.56 -17.04 24.88
C SER A 91 19.32 -15.63 24.31
N ALA A 92 19.66 -14.59 25.09
CA ALA A 92 19.55 -13.20 24.64
C ALA A 92 20.57 -12.88 23.52
N GLU A 93 21.77 -13.46 23.61
CA GLU A 93 22.83 -13.31 22.62
C GLU A 93 22.42 -13.91 21.27
N GLU A 94 21.75 -15.06 21.27
CA GLU A 94 21.21 -15.65 20.05
C GLU A 94 20.12 -14.76 19.42
N ALA A 95 19.20 -14.23 20.22
CA ALA A 95 18.17 -13.32 19.73
C ALA A 95 18.80 -12.07 19.10
N GLN A 96 19.75 -11.44 19.81
CA GLN A 96 20.45 -10.25 19.33
C GLN A 96 21.23 -10.52 18.03
N CYS A 97 21.93 -11.65 17.94
CA CYS A 97 22.62 -12.08 16.71
C CYS A 97 21.65 -12.17 15.52
N TRP A 98 20.49 -12.79 15.72
CA TRP A 98 19.47 -12.93 14.65
C TRP A 98 18.86 -11.58 14.26
N VAL A 99 18.52 -10.74 15.23
CA VAL A 99 17.96 -9.41 14.98
C VAL A 99 18.94 -8.54 14.19
N GLN A 100 20.19 -8.45 14.63
CA GLN A 100 21.21 -7.64 13.96
C GLN A 100 21.53 -8.19 12.56
N GLY A 101 21.69 -9.51 12.43
CA GLY A 101 21.96 -10.13 11.13
C GLY A 101 20.82 -9.92 10.14
N LEU A 102 19.56 -10.07 10.58
CA LEU A 102 18.41 -9.77 9.74
C LEU A 102 18.35 -8.30 9.33
N ARG A 103 18.57 -7.35 10.25
CA ARG A 103 18.57 -5.91 9.92
C ARG A 103 19.62 -5.56 8.86
N GLN A 104 20.83 -6.09 8.99
CA GLN A 104 21.89 -5.88 8.00
C GLN A 104 21.56 -6.48 6.63
N LEU A 105 20.76 -7.55 6.58
CA LEU A 105 20.30 -8.16 5.33
C LEU A 105 19.12 -7.40 4.71
N ILE A 106 18.30 -6.71 5.52
CA ILE A 106 17.13 -5.93 5.09
C ILE A 106 17.53 -4.53 4.59
N GLU A 107 18.59 -3.92 5.13
CA GLU A 107 18.98 -2.55 4.78
C GLU A 107 19.24 -2.39 3.27
N PRO A 108 18.61 -1.39 2.61
CA PRO A 108 18.80 -1.15 1.20
C PRO A 108 20.23 -0.64 0.95
N ARG A 109 21.13 -1.54 0.59
CA ARG A 109 22.40 -1.14 -0.02
C ARG A 109 22.09 -0.37 -1.30
N SER A 110 22.95 0.60 -1.63
CA SER A 110 22.85 1.43 -2.82
C SER A 110 22.44 0.59 -4.04
N PHE A 111 21.34 0.96 -4.70
CA PHE A 111 20.76 0.23 -5.83
C PHE A 111 21.78 -0.30 -6.86
N PRO A 112 22.89 0.41 -7.20
CA PRO A 112 23.92 -0.12 -8.11
C PRO A 112 24.67 -1.33 -7.54
N LEU A 113 25.04 -1.29 -6.26
CA LEU A 113 25.68 -2.41 -5.55
C LEU A 113 24.70 -3.56 -5.35
N THR A 114 23.44 -3.26 -5.09
CA THR A 114 22.38 -4.27 -4.91
C THR A 114 22.06 -4.94 -6.23
N PHE A 115 21.93 -4.23 -7.36
CA PHE A 115 21.70 -4.86 -8.66
C PHE A 115 22.88 -5.73 -9.12
N ALA A 116 24.13 -5.28 -8.93
CA ALA A 116 25.32 -6.06 -9.28
C ALA A 116 25.56 -7.26 -8.34
N LEU A 117 25.36 -7.10 -7.03
CA LEU A 117 25.46 -8.19 -6.05
C LEU A 117 24.29 -9.16 -6.19
N VAL A 118 23.06 -8.67 -6.31
CA VAL A 118 21.86 -9.49 -6.59
C VAL A 118 22.07 -10.24 -7.88
N SER A 119 22.52 -9.62 -8.97
CA SER A 119 22.79 -10.36 -10.21
C SER A 119 23.80 -11.48 -9.98
N ARG A 120 24.92 -11.26 -9.28
CA ARG A 120 25.92 -12.32 -9.01
C ARG A 120 25.43 -13.40 -8.03
N THR A 121 24.74 -13.04 -6.95
CA THR A 121 24.21 -14.00 -5.98
C THR A 121 23.01 -14.76 -6.56
N TRP A 122 22.18 -14.11 -7.36
CA TRP A 122 21.01 -14.69 -8.03
C TRP A 122 21.40 -15.63 -9.15
N ILE A 123 22.42 -15.28 -9.96
CA ILE A 123 23.04 -16.21 -10.91
C ILE A 123 23.53 -17.45 -10.16
N ARG A 124 24.24 -17.27 -9.05
CA ARG A 124 24.69 -18.40 -8.22
C ARG A 124 23.52 -19.23 -7.65
N ASP A 125 22.42 -18.60 -7.26
CA ASP A 125 21.25 -19.32 -6.74
C ASP A 125 20.56 -20.14 -7.84
N TRP A 126 20.48 -19.61 -9.07
CA TRP A 126 20.00 -20.35 -10.23
C TRP A 126 20.89 -21.54 -10.56
N PHE A 127 22.21 -21.34 -10.51
CA PHE A 127 23.19 -22.41 -10.66
C PHE A 127 22.94 -23.52 -9.63
N GLN A 128 22.88 -23.17 -8.33
CA GLN A 128 22.65 -24.14 -7.25
C GLN A 128 21.31 -24.87 -7.34
N LYS A 129 20.26 -24.20 -7.82
CA LYS A 129 18.94 -24.79 -8.02
C LYS A 129 18.90 -25.78 -9.18
N ALA A 130 19.68 -25.52 -10.23
CA ALA A 130 19.74 -26.34 -11.43
C ALA A 130 20.75 -27.49 -11.32
N ASP A 131 21.84 -27.31 -10.57
CA ASP A 131 22.82 -28.33 -10.20
C ASP A 131 22.19 -29.33 -9.19
N LYS A 132 21.45 -30.30 -9.73
CA LYS A 132 20.70 -31.27 -8.93
C LYS A 132 21.60 -32.32 -8.29
N ASN A 133 22.63 -32.74 -9.01
CA ASN A 133 23.57 -33.77 -8.56
C ASN A 133 24.62 -33.19 -7.58
N LYS A 134 24.71 -31.86 -7.47
CA LYS A 134 25.62 -31.10 -6.61
C LYS A 134 27.09 -31.37 -6.94
N ASP A 135 27.38 -31.61 -8.21
CA ASP A 135 28.75 -31.84 -8.69
C ASP A 135 29.48 -30.54 -9.00
N GLY A 136 28.81 -29.38 -8.87
CA GLY A 136 29.38 -28.07 -9.10
C GLY A 136 29.50 -27.70 -10.57
N ARG A 137 28.85 -28.44 -11.48
CA ARG A 137 28.82 -28.23 -12.93
C ARG A 137 27.37 -28.30 -13.43
N MET A 138 27.10 -27.76 -14.61
CA MET A 138 25.81 -27.95 -15.26
C MET A 138 25.94 -28.56 -16.65
N ASN A 139 25.38 -29.75 -16.82
CA ASN A 139 25.22 -30.35 -18.14
C ASN A 139 23.99 -29.78 -18.87
N PHE A 140 23.88 -30.09 -20.16
CA PHE A 140 22.79 -29.56 -21.00
C PHE A 140 21.38 -29.93 -20.50
N LYS A 141 21.18 -31.10 -19.88
CA LYS A 141 19.87 -31.49 -19.32
C LYS A 141 19.51 -30.64 -18.09
N GLU A 142 20.49 -30.27 -17.28
CA GLU A 142 20.31 -29.34 -16.16
C GLU A 142 20.00 -27.93 -16.65
N VAL A 143 20.62 -27.50 -17.76
CA VAL A 143 20.29 -26.23 -18.45
C VAL A 143 18.86 -26.23 -19.00
N GLN A 144 18.41 -27.29 -19.66
CA GLN A 144 17.01 -27.42 -20.11
C GLN A 144 16.02 -27.34 -18.94
N ARG A 145 16.38 -27.91 -17.78
CA ARG A 145 15.58 -27.81 -16.56
C ARG A 145 15.60 -26.39 -16.01
N LEU A 146 16.76 -25.74 -15.98
CA LEU A 146 16.93 -24.36 -15.53
C LEU A 146 16.03 -23.41 -16.31
N LEU A 147 16.01 -23.52 -17.65
CA LEU A 147 15.14 -22.72 -18.53
C LEU A 147 13.66 -22.84 -18.15
N LYS A 148 13.17 -24.08 -17.96
CA LYS A 148 11.80 -24.31 -17.48
C LYS A 148 11.55 -23.72 -16.09
N MET A 149 12.54 -23.76 -15.20
CA MET A 149 12.40 -23.16 -13.86
C MET A 149 12.36 -21.63 -13.93
N MET A 150 13.10 -21.04 -14.87
CA MET A 150 13.14 -19.60 -15.16
C MET A 150 11.92 -19.09 -15.93
N ASN A 151 10.93 -19.96 -16.20
CA ASN A 151 9.68 -19.61 -16.88
C ASN A 151 9.87 -19.30 -18.38
N VAL A 152 10.78 -20.01 -19.06
CA VAL A 152 11.00 -19.92 -20.51
C VAL A 152 10.97 -21.28 -21.17
N ASP A 153 10.26 -21.38 -22.29
CA ASP A 153 10.39 -22.50 -23.22
C ASP A 153 11.26 -22.05 -24.40
N MET A 154 12.42 -22.69 -24.53
CA MET A 154 13.39 -22.36 -25.56
C MET A 154 13.61 -23.57 -26.44
N ASN A 155 13.67 -23.34 -27.75
CA ASN A 155 14.06 -24.36 -28.72
C ASN A 155 15.39 -25.01 -28.30
N GLU A 156 15.42 -26.33 -28.25
CA GLU A 156 16.59 -27.13 -27.87
C GLU A 156 17.84 -26.78 -28.69
N ASP A 157 17.70 -26.54 -30.00
CA ASP A 157 18.82 -26.15 -30.86
C ASP A 157 19.41 -24.79 -30.47
N HIS A 158 18.55 -23.85 -30.07
CA HIS A 158 18.98 -22.52 -29.64
C HIS A 158 19.63 -22.56 -28.25
N ALA A 159 19.01 -23.28 -27.32
CA ALA A 159 19.58 -23.51 -25.99
C ALA A 159 20.95 -24.20 -26.09
N LEU A 160 21.09 -25.16 -27.01
CA LEU A 160 22.35 -25.87 -27.24
C LEU A 160 23.43 -24.95 -27.81
N ARG A 161 23.08 -24.04 -28.73
CA ARG A 161 24.02 -23.02 -29.23
C ARG A 161 24.49 -22.10 -28.12
N LEU A 162 23.57 -21.54 -27.33
CA LEU A 162 23.94 -20.69 -26.18
C LEU A 162 24.83 -21.43 -25.19
N PHE A 163 24.53 -22.71 -24.94
CA PHE A 163 25.35 -23.57 -24.09
C PHE A 163 26.76 -23.77 -24.66
N GLN A 164 26.88 -24.13 -25.93
CA GLN A 164 28.16 -24.36 -26.61
C GLN A 164 28.99 -23.08 -26.72
N ASP A 165 28.34 -21.95 -27.01
CA ASP A 165 29.00 -20.65 -27.07
C ASP A 165 29.55 -20.23 -25.70
N ALA A 166 28.92 -20.65 -24.61
CA ALA A 166 29.34 -20.37 -23.25
C ALA A 166 30.40 -21.36 -22.72
N ASP A 167 30.40 -22.63 -23.16
CA ASP A 167 31.36 -23.69 -22.80
C ASP A 167 32.73 -23.45 -23.48
N LYS A 168 33.47 -22.44 -22.99
CA LYS A 168 34.79 -22.06 -23.51
C LYS A 168 35.86 -23.13 -23.26
N SER A 169 35.64 -23.99 -22.28
CA SER A 169 36.51 -25.12 -21.93
C SER A 169 36.24 -26.38 -22.77
N GLU A 170 35.16 -26.39 -23.56
CA GLU A 170 34.68 -27.56 -24.32
C GLU A 170 34.48 -28.80 -23.45
N SER A 171 34.12 -28.60 -22.18
CA SER A 171 34.00 -29.68 -21.19
C SER A 171 32.70 -30.47 -21.31
N GLY A 172 31.73 -29.97 -22.08
CA GLY A 172 30.37 -30.48 -22.15
C GLY A 172 29.53 -30.11 -20.91
N THR A 173 30.04 -29.19 -20.08
CA THR A 173 29.40 -28.67 -18.87
C THR A 173 29.72 -27.19 -18.68
N LEU A 174 28.87 -26.44 -18.00
CA LEU A 174 29.15 -25.04 -17.63
C LEU A 174 29.59 -24.95 -16.17
N GLU A 175 30.75 -24.37 -15.90
CA GLU A 175 31.23 -24.07 -14.56
C GLU A 175 31.68 -22.60 -14.38
N GLY A 176 31.49 -22.05 -13.18
CA GLY A 176 31.99 -20.71 -12.82
C GLY A 176 31.59 -19.60 -13.80
N GLU A 177 32.57 -19.03 -14.50
CA GLU A 177 32.38 -17.94 -15.47
C GLU A 177 31.61 -18.35 -16.73
N GLU A 178 31.70 -19.62 -17.16
CA GLU A 178 30.96 -20.11 -18.33
C GLU A 178 29.45 -20.07 -18.10
N PHE A 179 29.01 -20.40 -16.88
CA PHE A 179 27.60 -20.23 -16.53
C PHE A 179 27.18 -18.76 -16.51
N VAL A 180 28.05 -17.86 -16.05
CA VAL A 180 27.79 -16.42 -16.10
C VAL A 180 27.66 -15.95 -17.55
N LEU A 181 28.50 -16.44 -18.46
CA LEU A 181 28.41 -16.14 -19.90
C LEU A 181 27.08 -16.63 -20.49
N PHE A 182 26.70 -17.89 -20.21
CA PHE A 182 25.41 -18.44 -20.63
C PHE A 182 24.24 -17.59 -20.11
N TYR A 183 24.26 -17.24 -18.82
CA TYR A 183 23.19 -16.45 -18.22
C TYR A 183 23.12 -15.04 -18.80
N LYS A 184 24.27 -14.39 -19.05
CA LYS A 184 24.31 -13.08 -19.69
C LYS A 184 23.74 -13.12 -21.11
N ALA A 185 24.08 -14.15 -21.89
CA ALA A 185 23.50 -14.34 -23.21
C ALA A 185 21.98 -14.58 -23.15
N LEU A 186 21.53 -15.37 -22.16
CA LEU A 186 20.10 -15.62 -21.93
C LEU A 186 19.32 -14.36 -21.48
N THR A 187 19.96 -13.44 -20.76
CA THR A 187 19.35 -12.22 -20.21
C THR A 187 19.62 -10.97 -21.04
N GLN A 188 20.22 -11.12 -22.21
CA GLN A 188 20.49 -10.00 -23.10
C GLN A 188 19.17 -9.33 -23.51
N ARG A 189 19.14 -8.01 -23.37
CA ARG A 189 17.99 -7.16 -23.70
C ARG A 189 18.25 -6.51 -25.05
N GLU A 190 17.90 -7.20 -26.13
CA GLU A 190 18.12 -6.71 -27.50
C GLU A 190 17.44 -5.37 -27.74
N GLU A 191 16.22 -5.17 -27.24
CA GLU A 191 15.46 -3.93 -27.39
C GLU A 191 16.13 -2.73 -26.68
N VAL A 192 16.75 -2.96 -25.52
CA VAL A 192 17.49 -1.93 -24.79
C VAL A 192 18.83 -1.66 -25.47
N LEU A 193 19.48 -2.70 -25.99
CA LEU A 193 20.75 -2.58 -26.71
C LEU A 193 20.56 -1.84 -28.04
N SER A 194 19.49 -2.11 -28.78
CA SER A 194 19.14 -1.39 -30.00
C SER A 194 18.91 0.09 -29.72
N LEU A 195 18.11 0.42 -28.70
CA LEU A 195 17.90 1.81 -28.27
C LEU A 195 19.22 2.50 -27.88
N PHE A 196 20.09 1.81 -27.14
CA PHE A 196 21.41 2.32 -26.79
C PHE A 196 22.27 2.59 -28.04
N GLN A 197 22.23 1.69 -29.03
CA GLN A 197 22.99 1.80 -30.26
C GLN A 197 22.49 2.91 -31.18
N GLU A 198 21.21 3.28 -31.12
CA GLU A 198 20.64 4.41 -31.88
C GLU A 198 21.28 5.76 -31.48
N PHE A 199 21.68 5.89 -30.22
CA PHE A 199 22.31 7.12 -29.70
C PHE A 199 23.84 7.01 -29.57
N SER A 200 24.43 5.83 -29.79
CA SER A 200 25.87 5.60 -29.65
C SER A 200 26.55 5.60 -31.02
N GLU A 201 27.36 6.62 -31.31
CA GLU A 201 28.09 6.73 -32.58
C GLU A 201 29.05 5.54 -32.82
N ASP A 202 29.68 5.03 -31.74
CA ASP A 202 30.63 3.91 -31.80
C ASP A 202 30.00 2.54 -31.49
N GLY A 203 28.71 2.52 -31.14
CA GLY A 203 27.92 1.36 -30.73
C GLY A 203 28.37 0.70 -29.41
N LYS A 204 29.26 1.33 -28.64
CA LYS A 204 29.90 0.75 -27.44
C LYS A 204 29.67 1.56 -26.17
N LYS A 205 29.49 2.87 -26.28
CA LYS A 205 29.29 3.79 -25.14
C LYS A 205 28.42 4.98 -25.56
N LEU A 206 27.75 5.58 -24.60
CA LEU A 206 27.19 6.93 -24.73
C LEU A 206 28.15 7.90 -24.06
N THR A 207 28.60 8.91 -24.79
CA THR A 207 29.20 10.11 -24.24
C THR A 207 28.16 10.92 -23.47
N LEU A 208 28.62 11.87 -22.66
CA LEU A 208 27.72 12.78 -21.94
C LEU A 208 26.69 13.45 -22.88
N LEU A 209 27.14 13.93 -24.05
CA LEU A 209 26.27 14.62 -25.01
C LEU A 209 25.27 13.67 -25.69
N GLU A 210 25.71 12.46 -26.06
CA GLU A 210 24.80 11.44 -26.61
C GLU A 210 23.73 11.02 -25.58
N LEU A 211 24.11 10.91 -24.30
CA LEU A 211 23.14 10.66 -23.23
C LEU A 211 22.16 11.83 -23.06
N VAL A 212 22.65 13.08 -23.14
CA VAL A 212 21.78 14.27 -23.11
C VAL A 212 20.78 14.24 -24.27
N ASP A 213 21.21 13.86 -25.48
CA ASP A 213 20.33 13.74 -26.63
C ASP A 213 19.24 12.69 -26.41
N PHE A 214 19.59 11.51 -25.88
CA PHE A 214 18.60 10.49 -25.48
C PHE A 214 17.61 11.02 -24.44
N LEU A 215 18.11 11.70 -23.40
CA LEU A 215 17.26 12.25 -22.33
C LEU A 215 16.29 13.32 -22.85
N ARG A 216 16.71 14.16 -23.79
CA ARG A 216 15.84 15.18 -24.39
C ARG A 216 14.85 14.60 -25.38
N GLN A 217 15.30 13.73 -26.26
CA GLN A 217 14.50 13.25 -27.39
C GLN A 217 13.51 12.15 -26.97
N GLU A 218 13.97 11.18 -26.18
CA GLU A 218 13.17 10.01 -25.83
C GLU A 218 12.61 10.07 -24.40
N GLN A 219 13.34 10.64 -23.44
CA GLN A 219 12.84 10.78 -22.07
C GLN A 219 12.05 12.07 -21.82
N LEU A 220 12.09 12.99 -22.79
CA LEU A 220 11.47 14.32 -22.74
C LEU A 220 11.88 15.11 -21.47
N GLU A 221 13.16 15.04 -21.11
CA GLU A 221 13.72 15.86 -20.03
C GLU A 221 13.99 17.30 -20.53
N ASP A 222 13.66 18.28 -19.68
CA ASP A 222 13.76 19.72 -19.99
C ASP A 222 15.10 20.33 -19.50
N GLU A 223 15.07 21.56 -18.98
CA GLU A 223 16.24 22.29 -18.47
C GLU A 223 17.00 21.50 -17.39
N GLY A 224 18.34 21.58 -17.43
CA GLY A 224 19.21 20.84 -16.51
C GLY A 224 19.57 19.41 -16.97
N THR A 225 19.32 19.07 -18.24
CA THR A 225 19.55 17.70 -18.75
C THR A 225 21.01 17.26 -18.65
N GLU A 226 21.97 18.17 -18.80
CA GLU A 226 23.39 17.85 -18.78
C GLU A 226 23.86 17.49 -17.36
N GLU A 227 23.40 18.25 -16.37
CA GLU A 227 23.60 17.95 -14.95
C GLU A 227 22.97 16.60 -14.58
N LEU A 228 21.73 16.36 -15.03
CA LEU A 228 21.06 15.07 -14.84
C LEU A 228 21.86 13.93 -15.48
N ALA A 229 22.31 14.08 -16.73
CA ALA A 229 23.10 13.07 -17.43
C ALA A 229 24.38 12.73 -16.65
N MET A 230 25.06 13.74 -16.11
CA MET A 230 26.25 13.57 -15.28
C MET A 230 25.95 12.80 -13.99
N GLU A 231 24.88 13.17 -13.28
CA GLU A 231 24.43 12.47 -12.06
C GLU A 231 24.08 11.00 -12.34
N LEU A 232 23.42 10.72 -13.46
CA LEU A 232 23.07 9.37 -13.87
C LEU A 232 24.32 8.54 -14.18
N ILE A 233 25.30 9.10 -14.89
CA ILE A 233 26.59 8.43 -15.14
C ILE A 233 27.29 8.13 -13.82
N ASP A 234 27.41 9.11 -12.93
CA ASP A 234 28.12 8.93 -11.67
C ASP A 234 27.49 7.86 -10.77
N LYS A 235 26.15 7.76 -10.82
CA LYS A 235 25.35 6.85 -10.01
C LYS A 235 25.27 5.44 -10.59
N TYR A 236 25.13 5.29 -11.91
CA TYR A 236 24.78 4.02 -12.54
C TYR A 236 25.87 3.38 -13.38
N GLU A 237 26.93 4.10 -13.76
CA GLU A 237 28.02 3.50 -14.51
C GLU A 237 28.86 2.55 -13.62
N PRO A 238 28.92 1.24 -13.92
CA PRO A 238 29.67 0.28 -13.11
C PRO A 238 31.19 0.41 -13.24
N SER A 239 31.72 0.87 -14.39
CA SER A 239 33.16 1.01 -14.59
C SER A 239 33.67 2.35 -14.07
N GLU A 240 34.54 2.31 -13.06
CA GLU A 240 35.18 3.53 -12.52
C GLU A 240 35.93 4.32 -13.60
N THR A 241 36.52 3.63 -14.57
CA THR A 241 37.23 4.27 -15.69
C THR A 241 36.28 4.95 -16.67
N ALA A 242 35.11 4.34 -16.92
CA ALA A 242 34.08 4.94 -17.78
C ALA A 242 33.45 6.16 -17.09
N ARG A 243 33.10 6.03 -15.81
CA ARG A 243 32.60 7.13 -14.98
C ARG A 243 33.56 8.31 -14.93
N ALA A 244 34.86 8.07 -14.69
CA ALA A 244 35.88 9.12 -14.69
C ALA A 244 36.07 9.81 -16.05
N ARG A 245 35.56 9.21 -17.14
CA ARG A 245 35.57 9.78 -18.49
C ARG A 245 34.21 10.35 -18.89
N HIS A 246 33.23 10.35 -17.99
CA HIS A 246 31.85 10.80 -18.23
C HIS A 246 31.21 10.09 -19.44
N VAL A 247 31.36 8.77 -19.50
CA VAL A 247 30.71 7.91 -20.49
C VAL A 247 29.90 6.82 -19.80
N LEU A 248 28.76 6.47 -20.42
CA LEU A 248 27.85 5.42 -19.96
C LEU A 248 27.97 4.19 -20.87
N SER A 249 28.20 3.03 -20.27
CA SER A 249 28.20 1.73 -20.94
C SER A 249 26.76 1.22 -21.13
N ALA A 250 26.57 0.20 -21.97
CA ALA A 250 25.26 -0.46 -22.11
C ALA A 250 24.76 -1.04 -20.77
N ASP A 251 25.67 -1.55 -19.93
CA ASP A 251 25.35 -2.01 -18.58
C ASP A 251 24.89 -0.85 -17.68
N GLY A 252 25.59 0.30 -17.74
CA GLY A 252 25.21 1.51 -17.03
C GLY A 252 23.85 2.08 -17.48
N PHE A 253 23.58 2.02 -18.79
CA PHE A 253 22.30 2.43 -19.37
C PHE A 253 21.15 1.53 -18.91
N LEU A 254 21.34 0.21 -18.91
CA LEU A 254 20.36 -0.74 -18.37
C LEU A 254 20.15 -0.54 -16.86
N MET A 255 21.21 -0.27 -16.10
CA MET A 255 21.12 0.05 -14.67
C MET A 255 20.28 1.31 -14.42
N TYR A 256 20.48 2.35 -15.23
CA TYR A 256 19.67 3.57 -15.20
C TYR A 256 18.20 3.28 -15.51
N LEU A 257 17.88 2.57 -16.60
CA LEU A 257 16.49 2.27 -16.98
C LEU A 257 15.76 1.43 -15.93
N CYS A 258 16.47 0.53 -15.22
CA CYS A 258 15.91 -0.26 -14.13
C CYS A 258 15.84 0.49 -12.79
N SER A 259 16.36 1.72 -12.71
CA SER A 259 16.48 2.48 -11.47
C SER A 259 15.21 3.26 -11.12
N PRO A 260 15.13 3.89 -9.91
CA PRO A 260 14.04 4.82 -9.60
C PRO A 260 13.85 5.93 -10.64
N GLU A 261 14.93 6.46 -11.23
CA GLU A 261 14.91 7.50 -12.28
C GLU A 261 14.45 6.96 -13.64
N GLY A 262 14.61 5.66 -13.90
CA GLY A 262 14.06 4.96 -15.06
C GLY A 262 12.62 4.47 -14.85
N SER A 263 12.05 4.64 -13.66
CA SER A 263 10.69 4.20 -13.34
C SER A 263 9.64 5.09 -14.02
N ILE A 264 8.49 4.49 -14.40
CA ILE A 264 7.32 5.24 -14.87
C ILE A 264 6.82 6.27 -13.85
N PHE A 265 7.04 6.01 -12.55
CA PHE A 265 6.62 6.89 -11.48
C PHE A 265 7.62 8.04 -11.33
N ASN A 266 7.15 9.29 -11.49
CA ASN A 266 7.99 10.48 -11.33
C ASN A 266 8.66 10.51 -9.93
N PRO A 267 10.00 10.41 -9.85
CA PRO A 267 10.73 10.42 -8.58
C PRO A 267 10.49 11.66 -7.73
N GLN A 268 10.25 12.82 -8.35
CA GLN A 268 9.98 14.08 -7.65
C GLN A 268 8.69 13.99 -6.83
N HIS A 269 7.72 13.18 -7.26
CA HIS A 269 6.44 13.02 -6.57
C HIS A 269 6.51 12.02 -5.40
N ARG A 270 7.66 11.38 -5.18
CA ARG A 270 7.93 10.53 -4.01
C ARG A 270 8.19 11.33 -2.75
N ALA A 271 8.52 12.62 -2.87
CA ALA A 271 8.60 13.55 -1.73
C ALA A 271 7.26 14.26 -1.52
N LEU A 272 7.13 14.98 -0.40
CA LEU A 272 6.00 15.87 -0.18
C LEU A 272 6.15 17.10 -1.09
N TRP A 273 5.25 17.29 -2.04
CA TRP A 273 5.35 18.34 -3.07
C TRP A 273 4.05 19.14 -3.25
N GLN A 274 2.91 18.60 -2.86
CA GLN A 274 1.62 19.29 -2.98
C GLN A 274 1.46 20.32 -1.85
N ASP A 275 0.66 21.35 -2.12
CA ASP A 275 0.29 22.34 -1.10
C ASP A 275 -0.48 21.65 0.04
N MET A 276 0.04 21.73 1.26
CA MET A 276 -0.55 21.15 2.47
C MET A 276 -1.29 22.20 3.34
N SER A 277 -1.42 23.43 2.84
CA SER A 277 -2.05 24.57 3.52
C SER A 277 -3.49 24.85 3.09
N GLN A 278 -4.10 23.96 2.29
CA GLN A 278 -5.52 24.05 1.95
C GLN A 278 -6.39 23.45 3.07
N PRO A 279 -7.68 23.79 3.16
CA PRO A 279 -8.62 23.15 4.08
C PRO A 279 -8.70 21.63 3.89
N LEU A 280 -8.99 20.86 4.97
CA LEU A 280 -9.09 19.39 4.91
C LEU A 280 -10.05 18.88 3.83
N CYS A 281 -11.16 19.59 3.57
CA CYS A 281 -12.14 19.22 2.54
C CYS A 281 -11.58 19.28 1.11
N HIS A 282 -10.40 19.87 0.90
CA HIS A 282 -9.71 19.96 -0.39
C HIS A 282 -8.79 18.78 -0.69
N TYR A 283 -8.69 17.76 0.19
CA TYR A 283 -7.83 16.59 -0.03
C TYR A 283 -8.64 15.30 -0.10
N PHE A 284 -8.19 14.37 -0.93
CA PHE A 284 -8.47 12.94 -0.74
C PHE A 284 -7.63 12.43 0.43
N ILE A 285 -8.23 11.61 1.29
CA ILE A 285 -7.64 11.13 2.54
C ILE A 285 -7.68 9.61 2.56
N SER A 286 -6.51 8.97 2.70
CA SER A 286 -6.39 7.52 2.77
C SER A 286 -7.12 6.99 4.01
N SER A 287 -8.10 6.11 3.81
CA SER A 287 -9.12 5.81 4.82
C SER A 287 -9.42 4.31 4.91
N SER A 288 -9.36 3.76 6.13
CA SER A 288 -9.64 2.36 6.43
C SER A 288 -10.98 2.21 7.13
N HIS A 289 -11.76 1.22 6.70
CA HIS A 289 -12.99 0.76 7.33
C HIS A 289 -12.71 -0.46 8.22
N ASN A 290 -13.34 -0.52 9.39
CA ASN A 290 -13.18 -1.57 10.40
C ASN A 290 -11.71 -2.00 10.58
N THR A 291 -10.83 -1.02 10.80
CA THR A 291 -9.36 -1.18 10.71
C THR A 291 -8.78 -2.31 11.55
N TYR A 292 -9.44 -2.66 12.65
CA TYR A 292 -9.04 -3.77 13.53
C TYR A 292 -9.21 -5.15 12.88
N LEU A 293 -10.06 -5.32 11.87
CA LEU A 293 -10.29 -6.62 11.22
C LEU A 293 -9.21 -6.94 10.22
N ILE A 294 -8.61 -8.12 10.36
CA ILE A 294 -7.61 -8.66 9.42
C ILE A 294 -8.18 -9.76 8.50
N GLU A 295 -9.46 -10.11 8.66
CA GLU A 295 -10.17 -11.14 7.89
C GLU A 295 -11.64 -10.70 7.58
N ASP A 296 -12.59 -11.64 7.55
CA ASP A 296 -14.01 -11.40 7.23
C ASP A 296 -14.77 -10.65 8.34
N GLN A 297 -15.93 -10.10 8.02
CA GLN A 297 -16.72 -9.25 8.92
C GLN A 297 -17.45 -10.03 10.02
N ILE A 298 -17.60 -11.36 9.92
CA ILE A 298 -18.46 -12.15 10.82
C ILE A 298 -17.65 -12.92 11.85
N ARG A 299 -16.57 -13.57 11.42
CA ARG A 299 -15.73 -14.47 12.23
C ARG A 299 -14.26 -14.07 12.24
N GLY A 300 -13.91 -13.03 11.49
CA GLY A 300 -12.53 -12.59 11.35
C GLY A 300 -11.89 -12.17 12.67
N GLN A 301 -10.56 -12.29 12.71
CA GLN A 301 -9.76 -11.84 13.83
C GLN A 301 -9.70 -10.30 13.88
N SER A 302 -9.94 -9.73 15.06
CA SER A 302 -9.54 -8.36 15.43
C SER A 302 -8.10 -8.36 15.95
N SER A 303 -7.26 -7.44 15.48
CA SER A 303 -5.85 -7.32 15.87
C SER A 303 -5.33 -5.88 15.77
N ILE A 304 -4.39 -5.51 16.65
CA ILE A 304 -3.66 -4.24 16.58
C ILE A 304 -2.83 -4.11 15.30
N GLU A 305 -2.45 -5.23 14.66
CA GLU A 305 -1.68 -5.21 13.41
C GLU A 305 -2.46 -4.58 12.25
N GLY A 306 -3.79 -4.62 12.27
CA GLY A 306 -4.61 -3.91 11.29
C GLY A 306 -4.32 -2.40 11.28
N TYR A 307 -4.26 -1.79 12.46
CA TYR A 307 -3.90 -0.37 12.62
C TYR A 307 -2.45 -0.09 12.21
N ILE A 308 -1.51 -0.94 12.63
CA ILE A 308 -0.08 -0.76 12.29
C ILE A 308 0.13 -0.82 10.79
N ARG A 309 -0.47 -1.81 10.11
CA ARG A 309 -0.37 -1.98 8.65
C ARG A 309 -1.02 -0.83 7.90
N ALA A 310 -2.21 -0.39 8.31
CA ALA A 310 -2.87 0.76 7.70
C ALA A 310 -1.99 2.02 7.80
N LEU A 311 -1.47 2.33 8.99
CA LEU A 311 -0.61 3.50 9.23
C LEU A 311 0.68 3.47 8.42
N LYS A 312 1.34 2.31 8.35
CA LYS A 312 2.55 2.12 7.54
C LYS A 312 2.30 2.30 6.04
N ARG A 313 1.10 1.97 5.57
CA ARG A 313 0.64 2.23 4.19
C ARG A 313 0.18 3.67 3.97
N GLY A 314 0.46 4.58 4.90
CA GLY A 314 0.09 5.99 4.78
C GLY A 314 -1.38 6.29 5.11
N CYS A 315 -2.16 5.36 5.65
CA CYS A 315 -3.56 5.61 6.02
C CYS A 315 -3.67 6.70 7.10
N ARG A 316 -4.66 7.58 6.96
CA ARG A 316 -4.87 8.75 7.83
C ARG A 316 -6.25 8.82 8.46
N CYS A 317 -7.21 8.02 8.01
CA CYS A 317 -8.47 7.82 8.70
C CYS A 317 -8.64 6.35 9.12
N LEU A 318 -8.79 6.10 10.42
CA LEU A 318 -8.92 4.76 11.00
C LEU A 318 -10.24 4.61 11.75
N GLU A 319 -10.77 3.41 11.83
CA GLU A 319 -12.03 3.10 12.52
C GLU A 319 -11.78 2.24 13.76
N VAL A 320 -12.37 2.66 14.88
CA VAL A 320 -12.24 2.01 16.19
C VAL A 320 -13.63 1.77 16.76
N ASP A 321 -14.18 0.58 16.54
CA ASP A 321 -15.49 0.19 17.05
C ASP A 321 -15.41 -0.21 18.52
N CYS A 322 -15.79 0.70 19.41
CA CYS A 322 -15.67 0.51 20.85
C CYS A 322 -16.97 0.00 21.48
N TRP A 323 -16.85 -1.08 22.24
CA TRP A 323 -17.94 -1.81 22.89
C TRP A 323 -17.59 -2.14 24.34
N ASP A 324 -18.63 -2.35 25.15
CA ASP A 324 -18.46 -2.82 26.53
C ASP A 324 -17.84 -4.21 26.60
N GLY A 325 -16.84 -4.35 27.48
CA GLY A 325 -16.19 -5.62 27.78
C GLY A 325 -16.38 -6.05 29.24
N PRO A 326 -15.83 -7.23 29.60
CA PRO A 326 -15.89 -7.75 30.96
C PRO A 326 -15.27 -6.77 31.96
N ASN A 327 -15.88 -6.68 33.16
CA ASN A 327 -15.40 -5.83 34.25
C ASN A 327 -15.32 -4.32 33.92
N GLY A 328 -16.05 -3.86 32.90
CA GLY A 328 -16.03 -2.45 32.47
C GLY A 328 -14.81 -2.06 31.64
N GLU A 329 -13.97 -3.03 31.22
CA GLU A 329 -12.88 -2.72 30.28
C GLU A 329 -13.43 -2.58 28.84
N PRO A 330 -13.15 -1.47 28.15
CA PRO A 330 -13.57 -1.22 26.77
C PRO A 330 -12.85 -2.15 25.79
N MET A 331 -13.59 -2.74 24.86
CA MET A 331 -13.09 -3.67 23.85
C MET A 331 -13.38 -3.16 22.45
N VAL A 332 -12.51 -3.52 21.51
CA VAL A 332 -12.65 -3.22 20.08
C VAL A 332 -12.94 -4.51 19.31
N TYR A 333 -14.09 -4.54 18.61
CA TYR A 333 -14.54 -5.64 17.77
C TYR A 333 -15.79 -5.24 16.96
N HIS A 334 -16.20 -6.08 16.00
CA HIS A 334 -17.44 -5.85 15.27
C HIS A 334 -18.63 -6.37 16.08
N GLY A 335 -19.49 -5.47 16.55
CA GLY A 335 -20.62 -5.80 17.43
C GLY A 335 -21.56 -6.85 16.86
N HIS A 336 -22.20 -7.62 17.74
CA HIS A 336 -23.18 -8.67 17.37
C HIS A 336 -22.66 -9.75 16.40
N THR A 337 -21.34 -9.88 16.24
CA THR A 337 -20.70 -10.92 15.43
C THR A 337 -19.85 -11.88 16.28
N PHE A 338 -19.19 -12.84 15.61
CA PHE A 338 -18.26 -13.79 16.22
C PHE A 338 -16.79 -13.36 16.10
N THR A 339 -16.53 -12.12 15.71
CA THR A 339 -15.17 -11.60 15.61
C THR A 339 -14.46 -11.60 16.98
N SER A 340 -13.14 -11.79 16.97
CA SER A 340 -12.35 -11.72 18.21
C SER A 340 -12.31 -10.29 18.73
N LYS A 341 -11.88 -10.12 19.99
CA LYS A 341 -11.89 -8.82 20.67
C LYS A 341 -10.48 -8.43 21.10
N ILE A 342 -10.12 -7.16 20.95
CA ILE A 342 -8.86 -6.60 21.47
C ILE A 342 -9.15 -5.48 22.47
N PRO A 343 -8.35 -5.34 23.54
CA PRO A 343 -8.56 -4.25 24.51
C PRO A 343 -8.35 -2.88 23.88
N PHE A 344 -9.28 -1.94 24.09
CA PHE A 344 -9.18 -0.58 23.55
C PHE A 344 -7.90 0.15 24.03
N ARG A 345 -7.46 -0.11 25.26
CA ARG A 345 -6.19 0.45 25.79
C ARG A 345 -4.99 0.10 24.94
N GLU A 346 -4.96 -1.11 24.36
CA GLU A 346 -3.86 -1.57 23.52
C GLU A 346 -3.90 -0.87 22.16
N VAL A 347 -5.10 -0.64 21.63
CA VAL A 347 -5.31 0.14 20.40
C VAL A 347 -4.80 1.56 20.58
N VAL A 348 -5.22 2.29 21.62
CA VAL A 348 -4.77 3.67 21.87
C VAL A 348 -3.26 3.75 22.11
N SER A 349 -2.70 2.80 22.89
CA SER A 349 -1.25 2.70 23.12
C SER A 349 -0.48 2.45 21.82
N THR A 350 -1.01 1.59 20.95
CA THR A 350 -0.42 1.29 19.63
C THR A 350 -0.45 2.52 18.75
N LEU A 351 -1.61 3.17 18.59
CA LEU A 351 -1.74 4.39 17.81
C LEU A 351 -0.79 5.48 18.31
N GLY A 352 -0.66 5.68 19.63
CA GLY A 352 0.27 6.64 20.19
C GLY A 352 1.74 6.38 19.81
N LYS A 353 2.14 5.11 19.65
CA LYS A 353 3.50 4.71 19.25
C LYS A 353 3.73 4.75 17.74
N THR A 354 2.73 4.35 16.95
CA THR A 354 2.90 4.08 15.50
C THR A 354 2.48 5.23 14.61
N SER A 355 1.66 6.18 15.09
CA SER A 355 1.14 7.30 14.27
C SER A 355 2.22 8.16 13.62
N TRP A 356 3.44 8.15 14.16
CA TRP A 356 4.56 8.98 13.71
C TRP A 356 5.80 8.18 13.28
N GLY A 357 5.75 6.84 13.36
CA GLY A 357 6.93 5.99 13.33
C GLY A 357 7.59 5.80 11.95
N ASN A 358 6.88 6.09 10.85
CA ASN A 358 7.39 5.82 9.49
C ASN A 358 7.05 6.90 8.45
N SER A 359 6.23 7.90 8.76
CA SER A 359 5.95 8.99 7.80
C SER A 359 6.80 10.20 8.12
N SER A 360 7.67 10.57 7.17
CA SER A 360 8.38 11.86 7.11
C SER A 360 7.45 13.08 7.07
N SER A 361 6.13 12.88 7.08
CA SER A 361 5.14 13.94 7.23
C SER A 361 4.22 13.64 8.43
N PRO A 362 4.22 14.49 9.47
CA PRO A 362 3.45 14.27 10.68
C PRO A 362 2.02 14.77 10.49
N LEU A 363 1.27 14.26 9.53
CA LEU A 363 -0.05 14.78 9.17
C LEU A 363 -1.17 14.22 10.07
N PRO A 364 -2.33 14.90 10.16
CA PRO A 364 -3.41 14.49 11.07
C PRO A 364 -3.87 13.05 10.85
N LEU A 365 -4.10 12.36 11.96
CA LEU A 365 -4.83 11.11 11.99
C LEU A 365 -6.27 11.39 12.41
N MET A 366 -7.26 10.90 11.67
CA MET A 366 -8.67 10.95 12.03
C MET A 366 -9.10 9.60 12.58
N GLY A 367 -9.35 9.53 13.90
CA GLY A 367 -9.98 8.39 14.53
C GLY A 367 -11.50 8.50 14.41
N THR A 368 -12.14 7.47 13.88
CA THR A 368 -13.60 7.40 13.79
C THR A 368 -14.15 6.49 14.89
N SER A 369 -15.16 7.03 15.58
CA SER A 369 -15.97 6.44 16.68
C SER A 369 -15.41 6.58 18.12
N PRO A 370 -16.10 7.35 18.99
CA PRO A 370 -16.23 7.07 20.42
C PRO A 370 -17.38 6.07 20.67
N PRO A 371 -17.52 5.52 21.90
CA PRO A 371 -18.27 4.30 22.14
C PRO A 371 -19.72 4.34 21.69
N SER A 372 -20.21 3.15 21.33
CA SER A 372 -21.64 2.81 21.24
C SER A 372 -22.44 3.40 22.42
N SER A 373 -23.75 3.57 22.22
CA SER A 373 -24.75 4.20 23.09
C SER A 373 -24.88 3.67 24.54
N HIS A 374 -23.89 2.96 25.06
CA HIS A 374 -23.84 2.40 26.40
C HIS A 374 -23.00 3.26 27.36
N PRO A 375 -23.59 3.83 28.43
CA PRO A 375 -22.91 4.69 29.39
C PRO A 375 -21.71 4.07 30.14
N GLN A 376 -21.57 2.74 30.19
CA GLN A 376 -20.45 2.05 30.87
C GLN A 376 -19.15 2.09 30.06
N SER A 377 -19.25 2.06 28.72
CA SER A 377 -18.11 2.04 27.80
C SER A 377 -17.35 3.36 27.78
N ALA A 378 -18.03 4.49 28.03
CA ALA A 378 -17.44 5.82 28.10
C ALA A 378 -16.48 5.97 29.29
N GLU A 379 -16.83 5.41 30.46
CA GLU A 379 -16.01 5.46 31.67
C GLU A 379 -14.74 4.62 31.54
N GLY A 380 -14.91 3.36 31.12
CA GLY A 380 -13.79 2.45 30.85
C GLY A 380 -12.87 2.99 29.75
N SER A 381 -13.42 3.50 28.64
CA SER A 381 -12.67 4.12 27.54
C SER A 381 -11.87 5.33 28.02
N TRP A 382 -12.51 6.31 28.67
CA TRP A 382 -11.85 7.52 29.19
C TRP A 382 -10.67 7.20 30.11
N SER A 383 -10.80 6.21 31.00
CA SER A 383 -9.73 5.78 31.90
C SER A 383 -8.50 5.20 31.19
N CYS A 384 -8.67 4.68 29.96
CA CYS A 384 -7.62 4.09 29.14
C CYS A 384 -6.86 5.14 28.30
N TRP A 385 -7.42 6.34 28.13
CA TRP A 385 -6.74 7.40 27.39
C TRP A 385 -5.51 7.93 28.16
N PRO A 386 -4.41 8.29 27.48
CA PRO A 386 -3.25 8.88 28.12
C PRO A 386 -3.63 10.04 29.06
N PRO A 387 -2.94 10.24 30.21
CA PRO A 387 -3.19 11.36 31.11
C PRO A 387 -3.16 12.73 30.42
N ALA A 388 -2.36 12.88 29.36
CA ALA A 388 -2.28 14.09 28.53
C ALA A 388 -3.55 14.39 27.70
N VAL A 389 -4.43 13.40 27.49
CA VAL A 389 -5.77 13.58 26.89
C VAL A 389 -6.78 13.96 27.97
N ARG A 390 -6.56 13.45 29.19
CA ARG A 390 -7.43 13.67 30.36
C ARG A 390 -7.19 15.00 31.06
N ASP A 391 -6.06 15.68 30.80
CA ASP A 391 -5.78 17.04 31.25
C ASP A 391 -5.99 18.04 30.09
N PRO A 392 -7.09 18.84 30.10
CA PRO A 392 -7.34 19.87 29.10
C PRO A 392 -6.21 20.91 28.96
N ARG A 393 -5.32 21.02 29.97
CA ARG A 393 -4.21 21.98 30.02
C ARG A 393 -2.83 21.38 29.69
N GLY A 394 -2.68 20.05 29.68
CA GLY A 394 -1.40 19.33 29.54
C GLY A 394 -0.85 19.20 28.11
N GLN A 395 0.49 19.22 27.93
CA GLN A 395 1.15 19.17 26.61
C GLN A 395 1.12 17.76 25.97
N GLY A 396 0.41 17.57 24.84
CA GLY A 396 0.36 16.28 24.12
C GLY A 396 -0.35 16.29 22.74
N PRO A 397 -0.30 15.19 21.96
CA PRO A 397 -0.86 15.09 20.59
C PRO A 397 -2.40 14.96 20.53
N TRP A 398 -3.03 14.64 21.66
CA TRP A 398 -4.47 14.43 21.81
C TRP A 398 -5.21 15.65 22.42
N ARG A 399 -4.60 16.84 22.35
CA ARG A 399 -5.15 18.07 22.93
C ARG A 399 -6.47 18.50 22.27
N ARG A 400 -7.29 19.23 23.03
CA ARG A 400 -8.29 20.16 22.47
C ARG A 400 -7.55 21.26 21.71
N TRP A 401 -7.56 21.22 20.39
CA TRP A 401 -7.01 22.28 19.54
C TRP A 401 -8.15 22.97 18.80
N VAL A 402 -8.31 24.27 19.05
CA VAL A 402 -9.21 25.15 18.32
C VAL A 402 -8.31 26.17 17.62
N ALA A 403 -8.49 26.35 16.31
CA ALA A 403 -7.76 27.36 15.57
C ALA A 403 -8.09 28.74 16.19
N GLN A 404 -7.08 29.56 16.47
CA GLN A 404 -7.33 30.93 16.89
C GLN A 404 -7.79 31.74 15.69
N GLY A 405 -9.09 32.02 15.62
CA GLY A 405 -9.69 32.86 14.59
C GLY A 405 -10.07 32.12 13.31
N THR A 406 -11.25 32.48 12.82
CA THR A 406 -11.92 32.09 11.56
C THR A 406 -12.73 30.79 11.54
N SER A 407 -13.89 30.90 10.90
CA SER A 407 -14.92 29.90 10.60
C SER A 407 -14.49 28.84 9.58
N LEU A 408 -13.20 28.56 9.44
CA LEU A 408 -12.62 27.74 8.37
C LEU A 408 -12.22 26.34 8.86
N SER A 409 -12.37 25.34 7.98
CA SER A 409 -11.90 23.96 8.23
C SER A 409 -10.36 23.95 8.30
N PRO A 410 -9.74 23.25 9.27
CA PRO A 410 -8.30 23.30 9.48
C PRO A 410 -7.54 22.68 8.30
N THR A 411 -6.25 22.98 8.20
CA THR A 411 -5.37 22.46 7.15
C THR A 411 -4.56 21.25 7.64
N PRO A 412 -4.14 20.33 6.75
CA PRO A 412 -3.20 19.26 7.12
C PRO A 412 -1.91 19.79 7.76
N GLN A 413 -1.41 20.95 7.32
CA GLN A 413 -0.22 21.60 7.86
C GLN A 413 -0.38 22.04 9.31
N GLU A 414 -1.51 22.66 9.66
CA GLU A 414 -1.79 23.14 11.04
C GLU A 414 -1.99 21.98 12.01
N LEU A 415 -2.55 20.88 11.51
CA LEU A 415 -2.84 19.69 12.30
C LEU A 415 -1.65 18.72 12.37
N LYS A 416 -0.45 19.20 12.06
CA LYS A 416 0.74 18.37 12.19
C LYS A 416 0.93 17.86 13.61
N HIS A 417 1.21 16.58 13.75
CA HIS A 417 1.33 15.84 15.01
C HIS A 417 0.04 15.77 15.85
N LYS A 418 -1.13 15.96 15.22
CA LYS A 418 -2.44 15.92 15.90
C LYS A 418 -3.25 14.68 15.53
N ILE A 419 -4.11 14.27 16.45
CA ILE A 419 -5.12 13.25 16.20
C ILE A 419 -6.50 13.89 16.39
N LEU A 420 -7.31 13.85 15.34
CA LEU A 420 -8.69 14.31 15.31
C LEU A 420 -9.63 13.17 15.70
N LEU A 421 -10.58 13.45 16.57
CA LEU A 421 -11.64 12.51 16.93
C LEU A 421 -12.94 12.89 16.20
N LYS A 422 -13.44 11.96 15.40
CA LYS A 422 -14.75 12.05 14.75
C LYS A 422 -15.78 11.30 15.60
N GLY A 423 -16.86 11.98 15.98
CA GLY A 423 -17.95 11.38 16.74
C GLY A 423 -19.18 12.27 16.89
N LYS A 424 -20.09 11.84 17.76
CA LYS A 424 -21.27 12.62 18.17
C LYS A 424 -20.87 13.61 19.27
N LYS A 425 -21.25 14.88 19.11
CA LYS A 425 -21.02 15.95 20.10
C LYS A 425 -22.33 16.27 20.85
N ILE A 426 -22.24 16.41 22.16
CA ILE A 426 -23.31 16.87 23.06
C ILE A 426 -23.19 18.41 23.18
N GLY A 427 -24.25 19.15 22.82
CA GLY A 427 -24.29 20.63 22.77
C GLY A 427 -23.74 21.24 21.46
N ARG A 428 -23.87 22.56 21.27
CA ARG A 428 -23.24 23.26 20.12
C ARG A 428 -21.77 23.58 20.43
N LEU A 429 -20.96 23.71 19.38
CA LEU A 429 -19.55 24.13 19.50
C LEU A 429 -19.43 25.55 20.08
N GLU A 430 -20.44 26.39 19.82
CA GLU A 430 -20.56 27.77 20.32
C GLU A 430 -20.78 27.79 21.84
N ASP A 431 -21.62 26.90 22.38
CA ASP A 431 -21.89 26.74 23.82
C ASP A 431 -20.66 26.25 24.61
N THR A 432 -19.62 25.78 23.92
CA THR A 432 -18.36 25.34 24.54
C THR A 432 -17.29 26.43 24.54
N LEU A 433 -17.54 27.57 23.87
CA LEU A 433 -16.67 28.75 23.79
C LEU A 433 -17.25 29.94 24.59
N ASP A 434 -18.57 30.04 24.71
CA ASP A 434 -19.30 30.93 25.63
C ASP A 434 -20.35 30.12 26.41
N GLY A 435 -20.54 30.43 27.71
CA GLY A 435 -21.29 29.63 28.69
C GLY A 435 -22.75 29.24 28.35
N PRO A 436 -23.40 28.43 29.21
CA PRO A 436 -24.44 27.48 28.79
C PRO A 436 -25.72 28.15 28.30
N GLY A 437 -26.11 27.82 27.07
CA GLY A 437 -27.47 27.96 26.55
C GLY A 437 -28.21 26.63 26.64
N ASP A 438 -29.35 26.61 27.33
CA ASP A 438 -30.26 25.48 27.41
C ASP A 438 -30.96 25.26 26.07
N GLU A 439 -30.79 24.08 25.45
CA GLU A 439 -31.82 23.44 24.61
C GLU A 439 -31.48 21.96 24.35
N ALA A 440 -32.52 21.11 24.39
CA ALA A 440 -32.43 19.65 24.42
C ALA A 440 -32.10 19.02 23.05
N PRO A 441 -31.43 17.84 23.00
CA PRO A 441 -31.03 17.20 21.75
C PRO A 441 -32.20 16.46 21.06
N ASP A 442 -32.41 16.78 19.79
CA ASP A 442 -33.28 16.04 18.88
C ASP A 442 -32.56 14.78 18.37
N VAL A 443 -33.28 13.66 18.31
CA VAL A 443 -32.76 12.29 18.17
C VAL A 443 -33.35 11.59 16.94
N SER A 444 -32.59 11.45 15.83
CA SER A 444 -32.63 10.35 14.82
C SER A 444 -31.80 10.75 13.56
N ASP A 445 -31.37 9.91 12.60
CA ASP A 445 -31.39 8.47 12.31
C ASP A 445 -30.03 8.17 11.63
N ASP A 446 -29.21 7.29 12.21
CA ASP A 446 -28.12 6.63 11.47
C ASP A 446 -28.72 5.33 10.92
N ASP A 447 -28.55 5.04 9.63
CA ASP A 447 -29.12 3.89 8.90
C ASP A 447 -28.50 2.52 9.31
N ASN A 448 -27.91 2.44 10.51
CA ASN A 448 -27.80 1.22 11.33
C ASN A 448 -29.02 1.06 12.28
N GLY A 449 -30.06 1.89 12.08
CA GLY A 449 -31.15 2.14 13.02
C GLY A 449 -32.13 0.99 13.23
N ALA A 450 -32.15 -0.04 12.37
CA ALA A 450 -33.07 -1.16 12.57
C ALA A 450 -32.77 -1.92 13.90
N GLU A 451 -31.50 -2.06 14.27
CA GLU A 451 -31.10 -2.78 15.49
C GLU A 451 -31.12 -1.88 16.74
N ALA A 452 -30.73 -0.60 16.60
CA ALA A 452 -30.78 0.38 17.69
C ALA A 452 -32.23 0.74 18.10
N GLU A 453 -33.19 0.70 17.16
CA GLU A 453 -34.61 0.92 17.44
C GLU A 453 -35.23 -0.27 18.20
N GLU A 454 -34.84 -1.51 17.88
CA GLU A 454 -35.30 -2.71 18.59
C GLU A 454 -34.78 -2.75 20.04
N GLU A 455 -33.55 -2.28 20.28
CA GLU A 455 -32.98 -2.17 21.61
C GLU A 455 -33.62 -1.06 22.46
N ARG A 456 -33.95 0.11 21.88
CA ARG A 456 -34.73 1.16 22.57
C ARG A 456 -36.10 0.65 23.02
N ARG A 457 -36.73 -0.24 22.24
CA ARG A 457 -37.98 -0.90 22.62
C ARG A 457 -37.79 -1.90 23.78
N ARG A 458 -36.65 -2.59 23.87
CA ARG A 458 -36.34 -3.53 24.96
C ARG A 458 -35.87 -2.85 26.25
N ALA A 459 -35.15 -1.73 26.15
CA ALA A 459 -34.66 -0.96 27.30
C ALA A 459 -35.78 -0.23 28.06
N LYS A 460 -36.82 0.25 27.36
CA LYS A 460 -38.02 0.85 27.98
C LYS A 460 -38.82 -0.13 28.85
N VAL A 461 -38.65 -1.44 28.66
CA VAL A 461 -39.39 -2.48 29.39
C VAL A 461 -38.72 -2.88 30.72
N ARG A 462 -37.42 -2.58 30.90
CA ARG A 462 -36.67 -2.88 32.13
C ARG A 462 -36.43 -1.63 32.95
N GLY A 463 -37.50 -1.11 33.55
CA GLY A 463 -37.40 -0.02 34.52
C GLY A 463 -36.69 -0.48 35.80
N THR A 464 -35.58 0.17 36.13
CA THR A 464 -35.00 0.15 37.48
C THR A 464 -34.62 1.56 37.88
N GLN A 465 -35.43 2.17 38.73
CA GLN A 465 -35.09 3.37 39.49
C GLN A 465 -34.03 2.97 40.52
N HIS A 466 -32.74 3.33 40.38
CA HIS A 466 -31.75 3.43 41.47
C HIS A 466 -30.46 4.13 40.95
N GLY A 467 -30.08 5.28 41.54
CA GLY A 467 -28.70 5.82 41.53
C GLY A 467 -28.43 7.13 40.75
N SER A 468 -28.83 8.30 41.29
CA SER A 468 -28.60 9.62 40.65
C SER A 468 -27.13 10.07 40.57
N ALA A 469 -26.25 9.59 41.45
CA ALA A 469 -24.83 9.95 41.44
C ALA A 469 -24.04 9.23 40.32
N LEU A 470 -24.26 7.93 40.16
CA LEU A 470 -23.69 7.12 39.08
C LEU A 470 -24.13 7.59 37.69
N GLN A 471 -25.33 8.17 37.59
CA GLN A 471 -25.82 8.73 36.33
C GLN A 471 -25.14 10.06 35.98
N LYS A 472 -24.86 10.88 37.00
CA LYS A 472 -24.18 12.17 36.86
C LYS A 472 -22.70 12.03 36.47
N ASP A 473 -22.00 11.05 37.02
CA ASP A 473 -20.61 10.74 36.65
C ASP A 473 -20.53 10.23 35.19
N LYS A 474 -21.50 9.41 34.77
CA LYS A 474 -21.60 8.90 33.38
C LYS A 474 -21.88 10.01 32.35
N GLU A 475 -22.73 10.98 32.70
CA GLU A 475 -23.00 12.16 31.88
C GLU A 475 -21.75 13.07 31.75
N SER A 476 -20.99 13.24 32.84
CA SER A 476 -19.72 13.97 32.86
C SER A 476 -18.64 13.37 31.95
N LEU A 477 -18.55 12.05 31.89
CA LEU A 477 -17.58 11.31 31.04
C LEU A 477 -17.95 11.32 29.55
N ALA A 478 -19.24 11.17 29.23
CA ALA A 478 -19.74 11.35 27.87
C ALA A 478 -19.50 12.79 27.37
N GLN A 479 -19.64 13.77 28.26
CA GLN A 479 -19.29 15.15 27.96
C GLN A 479 -17.78 15.33 27.71
N ALA A 480 -16.91 14.68 28.48
CA ALA A 480 -15.45 14.76 28.27
C ALA A 480 -15.01 14.23 26.89
N LEU A 481 -15.58 13.11 26.42
CA LEU A 481 -15.34 12.60 25.06
C LEU A 481 -15.92 13.52 23.98
N SER A 482 -17.12 14.07 24.23
CA SER A 482 -17.77 15.07 23.37
C SER A 482 -16.95 16.36 23.23
N ASP A 483 -16.28 16.79 24.30
CA ASP A 483 -15.46 18.00 24.33
C ASP A 483 -14.17 17.85 23.52
N CYS A 484 -13.69 16.63 23.30
CA CYS A 484 -12.58 16.32 22.40
C CYS A 484 -12.97 16.39 20.92
N ILE A 485 -14.26 16.36 20.59
CA ILE A 485 -14.76 16.47 19.21
C ILE A 485 -14.91 17.97 18.89
N ILE A 486 -14.00 18.47 18.05
CA ILE A 486 -13.92 19.88 17.68
C ILE A 486 -14.21 20.03 16.19
N TYR A 487 -13.44 19.31 15.36
CA TYR A 487 -13.66 19.15 13.93
C TYR A 487 -14.15 17.72 13.67
N CYS A 488 -14.93 17.52 12.60
CA CYS A 488 -15.54 16.24 12.26
C CYS A 488 -16.67 15.81 13.21
N LYS A 489 -17.53 16.77 13.60
CA LYS A 489 -18.80 16.46 14.29
C LYS A 489 -19.73 15.76 13.32
N ASN A 490 -20.19 14.55 13.66
CA ASN A 490 -21.15 13.82 12.83
C ASN A 490 -22.51 14.52 12.79
N VAL A 491 -23.07 14.67 11.59
CA VAL A 491 -24.43 15.14 11.35
C VAL A 491 -25.16 14.24 10.35
N PRO A 492 -26.49 14.06 10.49
CA PRO A 492 -27.26 13.29 9.54
C PRO A 492 -27.40 14.04 8.20
N PHE A 493 -27.14 13.35 7.11
CA PHE A 493 -27.28 13.92 5.77
C PHE A 493 -28.71 13.77 5.24
N ARG A 494 -29.41 14.90 5.12
CA ARG A 494 -30.81 14.99 4.64
C ARG A 494 -30.96 15.48 3.19
N GLY A 495 -29.86 15.90 2.56
CA GLY A 495 -29.81 16.42 1.19
C GLY A 495 -28.84 17.60 1.07
N PHE A 496 -28.39 17.90 -0.15
CA PHE A 496 -27.39 18.97 -0.38
C PHE A 496 -27.93 20.36 -0.02
N GLN A 497 -29.19 20.64 -0.35
CA GLN A 497 -29.83 21.92 -0.01
C GLN A 497 -29.92 22.14 1.50
N GLU A 498 -30.36 21.13 2.26
CA GLU A 498 -30.43 21.19 3.72
C GLU A 498 -29.04 21.39 4.32
N ALA A 499 -28.05 20.63 3.85
CA ALA A 499 -26.68 20.73 4.33
C ALA A 499 -26.10 22.13 4.09
N ARG A 500 -26.33 22.72 2.92
CA ARG A 500 -25.87 24.08 2.60
C ARG A 500 -26.52 25.14 3.49
N SER A 501 -27.77 24.94 3.92
CA SER A 501 -28.49 25.90 4.75
C SER A 501 -28.22 25.75 6.25
N HIS A 502 -27.89 24.54 6.73
CA HIS A 502 -27.90 24.24 8.17
C HIS A 502 -26.61 23.60 8.69
N SER A 503 -25.75 23.06 7.84
CA SER A 503 -24.51 22.43 8.28
C SER A 503 -23.33 23.40 8.26
N ARG A 504 -22.25 23.01 8.95
CA ARG A 504 -21.01 23.79 9.03
C ARG A 504 -19.82 23.06 8.39
N PRO A 505 -18.75 23.77 7.97
CA PRO A 505 -17.53 23.13 7.45
C PRO A 505 -16.83 22.20 8.44
N SER A 506 -17.03 22.41 9.75
CA SER A 506 -16.49 21.54 10.82
C SER A 506 -17.28 20.25 11.03
N GLU A 507 -18.42 20.08 10.35
CA GLU A 507 -19.28 18.91 10.44
C GLU A 507 -18.96 17.92 9.31
N ILE A 508 -19.36 16.66 9.50
CA ILE A 508 -19.10 15.58 8.56
C ILE A 508 -20.34 14.69 8.41
N SER A 509 -20.63 14.32 7.16
CA SER A 509 -21.67 13.37 6.81
C SER A 509 -21.06 12.00 6.50
N SER A 510 -21.66 10.92 7.01
CA SER A 510 -21.26 9.54 6.67
C SER A 510 -22.37 8.85 5.87
N LEU A 511 -22.02 8.27 4.72
CA LEU A 511 -22.95 7.68 3.77
C LEU A 511 -22.53 6.25 3.42
N SER A 512 -23.50 5.34 3.33
CA SER A 512 -23.25 4.01 2.76
C SER A 512 -22.92 4.11 1.28
N GLU A 513 -22.16 3.15 0.74
CA GLU A 513 -21.85 3.10 -0.70
C GLU A 513 -23.11 3.16 -1.59
N ALA A 514 -24.23 2.58 -1.15
CA ALA A 514 -25.47 2.55 -1.90
C ALA A 514 -26.12 3.95 -1.99
N LYS A 515 -26.16 4.68 -0.86
CA LYS A 515 -26.67 6.05 -0.81
C LYS A 515 -25.78 6.99 -1.62
N ALA A 516 -24.46 6.85 -1.51
CA ALA A 516 -23.50 7.64 -2.28
C ALA A 516 -23.67 7.44 -3.78
N ARG A 517 -23.75 6.19 -4.26
CA ARG A 517 -24.00 5.90 -5.68
C ARG A 517 -25.31 6.47 -6.20
N LYS A 518 -26.35 6.50 -5.37
CA LYS A 518 -27.61 7.15 -5.74
C LYS A 518 -27.40 8.65 -5.96
N LEU A 519 -26.76 9.34 -5.02
CA LEU A 519 -26.46 10.78 -5.13
C LEU A 519 -25.54 11.10 -6.31
N ILE A 520 -24.54 10.25 -6.61
CA ILE A 520 -23.66 10.40 -7.78
C ILE A 520 -24.48 10.41 -9.08
N ARG A 521 -25.45 9.50 -9.22
CA ARG A 521 -26.30 9.43 -10.41
C ARG A 521 -27.31 10.57 -10.51
N ASP A 522 -27.94 10.90 -9.38
CA ASP A 522 -29.09 11.80 -9.38
C ASP A 522 -28.66 13.28 -9.29
N GLU A 523 -27.57 13.57 -8.56
CA GLU A 523 -27.16 14.92 -8.14
C GLU A 523 -25.62 15.10 -8.16
N GLY A 524 -24.92 14.51 -9.14
CA GLY A 524 -23.45 14.40 -9.17
C GLY A 524 -22.69 15.73 -9.03
N ASN A 525 -23.11 16.81 -9.70
CA ASN A 525 -22.47 18.12 -9.60
C ASN A 525 -22.69 18.77 -8.21
N GLU A 526 -23.91 18.68 -7.65
CA GLU A 526 -24.18 19.16 -6.29
C GLU A 526 -23.32 18.44 -5.25
N PHE A 527 -23.02 17.15 -5.49
CA PHE A 527 -22.12 16.39 -4.62
C PHE A 527 -20.67 16.91 -4.71
N VAL A 528 -20.18 17.24 -5.91
CA VAL A 528 -18.86 17.88 -6.08
C VAL A 528 -18.80 19.19 -5.29
N ARG A 529 -19.81 20.06 -5.45
CA ARG A 529 -19.91 21.35 -4.74
C ARG A 529 -19.95 21.17 -3.23
N HIS A 530 -20.74 20.22 -2.74
CA HIS A 530 -20.80 19.90 -1.30
C HIS A 530 -19.43 19.52 -0.74
N ASN A 531 -18.68 18.69 -1.47
CA ASN A 531 -17.36 18.24 -1.06
C ASN A 531 -16.27 19.33 -1.21
N ALA A 532 -16.56 20.50 -1.79
CA ALA A 532 -15.62 21.63 -1.78
C ALA A 532 -15.50 22.25 -0.38
N TRP A 533 -16.56 22.25 0.43
CA TRP A 533 -16.59 22.93 1.73
C TRP A 533 -16.86 22.03 2.95
N GLN A 534 -17.41 20.82 2.75
CA GLN A 534 -17.66 19.84 3.83
C GLN A 534 -16.97 18.50 3.56
N LEU A 535 -16.59 17.79 4.63
CA LEU A 535 -16.10 16.42 4.56
C LEU A 535 -17.26 15.42 4.40
N THR A 536 -17.06 14.45 3.52
CA THR A 536 -17.94 13.28 3.38
C THR A 536 -17.15 11.99 3.59
N ARG A 537 -17.69 11.09 4.42
CA ARG A 537 -17.19 9.72 4.58
C ARG A 537 -18.09 8.73 3.87
N ILE A 538 -17.50 7.88 3.03
CA ILE A 538 -18.15 6.71 2.42
C ILE A 538 -17.64 5.44 3.09
N TYR A 539 -18.52 4.47 3.32
CA TYR A 539 -18.16 3.16 3.89
C TYR A 539 -18.85 1.99 3.17
N PRO A 540 -18.26 0.79 3.20
CA PRO A 540 -18.80 -0.39 2.55
C PRO A 540 -20.16 -0.81 3.12
N SER A 541 -21.00 -1.43 2.29
CA SER A 541 -22.27 -2.01 2.76
C SER A 541 -22.04 -3.18 3.72
N GLY A 542 -22.88 -3.30 4.76
CA GLY A 542 -22.89 -4.45 5.68
C GLY A 542 -23.16 -5.80 5.01
N MET A 543 -23.68 -5.80 3.77
CA MET A 543 -23.83 -7.02 2.97
C MET A 543 -22.49 -7.61 2.49
N ARG A 544 -21.39 -6.84 2.55
CA ARG A 544 -20.04 -7.27 2.17
C ARG A 544 -19.37 -8.05 3.30
N THR A 545 -19.98 -9.16 3.69
CA THR A 545 -19.54 -9.97 4.83
C THR A 545 -18.16 -10.58 4.65
N ASP A 546 -17.72 -10.74 3.39
CA ASP A 546 -16.40 -11.18 2.97
C ASP A 546 -15.32 -10.09 3.02
N SER A 547 -15.67 -8.89 3.51
CA SER A 547 -14.82 -7.71 3.51
C SER A 547 -14.45 -7.21 2.10
N SER A 548 -15.21 -7.54 1.06
CA SER A 548 -15.01 -6.97 -0.28
C SER A 548 -15.08 -5.43 -0.28
N ASN A 549 -14.51 -4.78 -1.30
CA ASN A 549 -14.51 -3.33 -1.43
C ASN A 549 -15.45 -2.87 -2.56
N TYR A 550 -15.92 -1.63 -2.45
CA TYR A 550 -16.56 -0.91 -3.55
C TYR A 550 -15.52 -0.10 -4.33
N SER A 551 -15.82 0.27 -5.58
CA SER A 551 -14.94 1.12 -6.38
C SER A 551 -14.72 2.48 -5.72
N PRO A 552 -13.49 2.82 -5.28
CA PRO A 552 -13.24 4.11 -4.66
C PRO A 552 -13.25 5.25 -5.68
N GLN A 553 -12.93 4.95 -6.95
CA GLN A 553 -12.88 5.94 -8.03
C GLN A 553 -14.23 6.64 -8.24
N GLU A 554 -15.35 5.90 -8.16
CA GLU A 554 -16.70 6.48 -8.26
C GLU A 554 -16.90 7.60 -7.23
N MET A 555 -16.36 7.43 -6.03
CA MET A 555 -16.50 8.37 -4.92
C MET A 555 -15.50 9.53 -5.04
N TRP A 556 -14.27 9.27 -5.48
CA TRP A 556 -13.29 10.32 -5.74
C TRP A 556 -13.69 11.23 -6.89
N ASN A 557 -14.39 10.72 -7.90
CA ASN A 557 -14.91 11.50 -9.02
C ASN A 557 -15.87 12.62 -8.56
N VAL A 558 -16.59 12.44 -7.44
CA VAL A 558 -17.44 13.48 -6.84
C VAL A 558 -16.78 14.22 -5.67
N GLY A 559 -15.50 13.97 -5.42
CA GLY A 559 -14.70 14.75 -4.46
C GLY A 559 -14.79 14.28 -3.01
N CYS A 560 -15.40 13.11 -2.76
CA CYS A 560 -15.47 12.53 -1.42
C CYS A 560 -14.05 12.30 -0.88
N GLN A 561 -13.78 12.80 0.32
CA GLN A 561 -12.44 12.84 0.90
C GLN A 561 -12.12 11.55 1.64
N ILE A 562 -13.08 11.00 2.39
CA ILE A 562 -12.89 9.85 3.27
C ILE A 562 -13.59 8.64 2.67
N VAL A 563 -12.94 8.02 1.69
CA VAL A 563 -13.45 6.83 0.99
C VAL A 563 -12.88 5.59 1.69
N ALA A 564 -13.58 5.11 2.71
CA ALA A 564 -13.08 4.07 3.60
C ALA A 564 -13.18 2.67 2.96
N LEU A 565 -12.05 1.95 2.93
CA LEU A 565 -11.94 0.60 2.37
C LEU A 565 -11.49 -0.43 3.41
N ASN A 566 -11.83 -1.68 3.20
CA ASN A 566 -11.34 -2.84 3.95
C ASN A 566 -9.89 -3.14 3.52
N PHE A 567 -8.90 -2.65 4.29
CA PHE A 567 -7.47 -2.74 3.99
C PHE A 567 -6.91 -4.17 3.96
N GLN A 568 -7.60 -5.09 4.64
CA GLN A 568 -7.29 -6.52 4.68
C GLN A 568 -7.69 -7.27 3.41
N THR A 569 -8.46 -6.64 2.50
CA THR A 569 -8.99 -7.27 1.26
C THR A 569 -8.29 -6.70 0.02
N ALA A 570 -7.85 -7.61 -0.86
CA ALA A 570 -6.88 -7.35 -1.94
C ALA A 570 -7.62 -7.43 -3.25
N GLY A 571 -7.07 -6.75 -4.25
CA GLY A 571 -7.68 -6.64 -5.56
C GLY A 571 -7.73 -5.19 -5.99
N THR A 572 -8.42 -4.99 -7.11
CA THR A 572 -8.43 -3.75 -7.87
C THR A 572 -8.73 -2.52 -7.02
N GLU A 573 -9.71 -2.55 -6.12
CA GLU A 573 -10.08 -1.38 -5.31
C GLU A 573 -8.94 -0.94 -4.39
N MET A 574 -8.17 -1.90 -3.85
CA MET A 574 -7.03 -1.60 -3.01
C MET A 574 -5.80 -1.21 -3.84
N ASP A 575 -5.63 -1.80 -5.03
CA ASP A 575 -4.60 -1.39 -5.99
C ASP A 575 -4.77 0.08 -6.39
N LEU A 576 -6.02 0.52 -6.62
CA LEU A 576 -6.37 1.92 -6.90
C LEU A 576 -6.08 2.84 -5.71
N CYS A 577 -6.40 2.40 -4.49
CA CYS A 577 -6.08 3.13 -3.27
C CYS A 577 -4.57 3.31 -3.11
N ASP A 578 -3.79 2.24 -3.23
CA ASP A 578 -2.34 2.31 -3.12
C ASP A 578 -1.75 3.16 -4.25
N GLY A 579 -2.26 3.04 -5.48
CA GLY A 579 -1.84 3.83 -6.63
C GLY A 579 -2.08 5.33 -6.45
N LEU A 580 -3.25 5.74 -5.95
CA LEU A 580 -3.55 7.15 -5.66
C LEU A 580 -2.67 7.69 -4.52
N PHE A 581 -2.52 6.94 -3.42
CA PHE A 581 -1.85 7.42 -2.20
C PHE A 581 -0.34 7.14 -2.14
N SER A 582 0.24 6.52 -3.18
CA SER A 582 1.70 6.37 -3.34
C SER A 582 2.43 7.70 -3.62
N GLN A 583 1.68 8.72 -4.03
CA GLN A 583 2.21 10.05 -4.32
C GLN A 583 2.35 10.92 -3.07
N ASN A 584 2.98 12.09 -3.26
CA ASN A 584 3.07 13.14 -2.26
C ASN A 584 3.69 12.63 -0.94
N GLY A 585 4.80 11.89 -1.04
CA GLY A 585 5.49 11.35 0.13
C GLY A 585 4.80 10.17 0.82
N CYS A 586 3.89 9.47 0.13
CA CYS A 586 3.01 8.45 0.72
C CYS A 586 2.31 8.97 2.00
N CYS A 587 2.02 10.27 2.05
CA CYS A 587 1.64 10.92 3.31
C CYS A 587 0.18 10.67 3.71
N GLY A 588 -0.61 10.09 2.79
CA GLY A 588 -2.03 9.78 2.98
C GLY A 588 -2.99 10.90 2.60
N TYR A 589 -2.48 12.02 2.09
CA TYR A 589 -3.24 13.18 1.63
C TYR A 589 -2.86 13.53 0.19
N VAL A 590 -3.86 13.64 -0.68
CA VAL A 590 -3.70 14.06 -2.08
C VAL A 590 -4.62 15.24 -2.35
N LEU A 591 -4.05 16.37 -2.76
CA LEU A 591 -4.81 17.58 -3.04
C LEU A 591 -5.74 17.37 -4.25
N LYS A 592 -7.02 17.73 -4.10
CA LYS A 592 -8.00 17.64 -5.17
C LYS A 592 -7.70 18.65 -6.29
N PRO A 593 -8.06 18.34 -7.55
CA PRO A 593 -7.95 19.29 -8.65
C PRO A 593 -8.68 20.62 -8.36
N PRO A 594 -8.23 21.77 -8.90
CA PRO A 594 -8.83 23.08 -8.65
C PRO A 594 -10.35 23.12 -8.80
N PHE A 595 -10.89 22.50 -9.86
CA PHE A 595 -12.33 22.47 -10.13
C PHE A 595 -13.18 21.68 -9.12
N MET A 596 -12.56 20.89 -8.23
CA MET A 596 -13.25 20.18 -7.14
C MET A 596 -13.08 20.86 -5.77
N ARG A 597 -12.39 22.01 -5.77
CA ARG A 597 -12.18 22.89 -4.61
C ARG A 597 -12.99 24.19 -4.75
N ASP A 598 -13.62 24.40 -5.90
CA ASP A 598 -14.51 25.52 -6.18
C ASP A 598 -15.96 25.14 -5.85
N GLU A 599 -16.59 25.88 -4.95
CA GLU A 599 -17.98 25.69 -4.52
C GLU A 599 -18.99 25.99 -5.64
N GLU A 600 -18.60 26.80 -6.64
CA GLU A 600 -19.46 27.19 -7.77
C GLU A 600 -19.18 26.38 -9.04
N THR A 601 -18.37 25.32 -8.92
CA THR A 601 -17.96 24.50 -10.06
C THR A 601 -19.13 23.96 -10.89
N LEU A 602 -18.99 24.01 -12.21
CA LEU A 602 -19.92 23.38 -13.16
C LEU A 602 -19.55 21.92 -13.45
N PHE A 603 -18.43 21.43 -12.92
CA PHE A 603 -17.93 20.08 -13.20
C PHE A 603 -18.95 19.01 -12.77
N ASN A 604 -19.35 18.19 -13.73
CA ASN A 604 -20.14 16.99 -13.49
C ASN A 604 -19.37 15.76 -14.01
N PRO A 605 -19.07 14.75 -13.17
CA PRO A 605 -18.35 13.55 -13.61
C PRO A 605 -19.02 12.81 -14.76
N SER A 606 -20.35 12.82 -14.83
CA SER A 606 -21.11 12.16 -15.91
C SER A 606 -21.10 12.93 -17.23
N ASP A 607 -20.77 14.23 -17.21
CA ASP A 607 -20.58 15.03 -18.41
C ASP A 607 -19.42 16.01 -18.21
N PRO A 608 -18.16 15.55 -18.32
CA PRO A 608 -16.98 16.36 -18.05
C PRO A 608 -16.86 17.62 -18.92
N ARG A 609 -17.53 17.65 -20.08
CA ARG A 609 -17.55 18.81 -21.01
C ARG A 609 -18.33 20.01 -20.47
N SER A 610 -19.04 19.84 -19.37
CA SER A 610 -19.73 20.92 -18.65
C SER A 610 -18.78 21.97 -18.07
N ARG A 611 -17.47 21.65 -17.91
CA ARG A 611 -16.43 22.62 -17.54
C ARG A 611 -15.78 23.24 -18.77
N GLU A 612 -15.42 24.51 -18.69
CA GLU A 612 -14.36 25.07 -19.53
C GLU A 612 -13.03 24.45 -19.05
N GLY A 613 -12.41 23.65 -19.89
CA GLY A 613 -11.19 22.91 -19.56
C GLY A 613 -10.36 22.60 -20.79
N PRO A 614 -9.12 22.09 -20.60
CA PRO A 614 -8.27 21.68 -21.71
C PRO A 614 -8.93 20.57 -22.53
N SER A 615 -8.53 20.47 -23.81
CA SER A 615 -8.93 19.37 -24.69
C SER A 615 -8.54 18.01 -24.08
N PRO A 616 -9.25 16.92 -24.43
CA PRO A 616 -8.87 15.58 -24.01
C PRO A 616 -7.42 15.25 -24.43
N ILE A 617 -6.68 14.60 -23.55
CA ILE A 617 -5.30 14.18 -23.78
C ILE A 617 -5.28 12.74 -24.31
N THR A 618 -4.40 12.47 -25.26
CA THR A 618 -4.13 11.11 -25.74
C THR A 618 -2.92 10.52 -25.01
N LEU A 619 -3.16 9.45 -24.25
CA LEU A 619 -2.11 8.62 -23.63
C LEU A 619 -1.80 7.43 -24.55
N THR A 620 -0.59 7.41 -25.10
CA THR A 620 -0.08 6.29 -25.91
C THR A 620 0.94 5.50 -25.12
N ILE A 621 0.73 4.19 -24.99
CA ILE A 621 1.57 3.26 -24.25
C ILE A 621 2.01 2.15 -25.20
N GLN A 622 3.29 2.13 -25.55
CA GLN A 622 3.89 1.00 -26.24
C GLN A 622 4.40 0.02 -25.20
N VAL A 623 3.76 -1.15 -25.11
CA VAL A 623 4.20 -2.26 -24.27
C VAL A 623 5.23 -3.06 -25.04
N ILE A 624 6.51 -2.89 -24.68
CA ILE A 624 7.64 -3.44 -25.45
C ILE A 624 7.91 -4.87 -24.99
N SER A 625 8.27 -5.04 -23.71
CA SER A 625 8.70 -6.33 -23.18
C SER A 625 8.44 -6.48 -21.68
N GLY A 626 8.52 -7.71 -21.18
CA GLY A 626 8.44 -8.06 -19.77
C GLY A 626 9.70 -8.78 -19.33
N GLN A 627 9.99 -8.77 -18.03
CA GLN A 627 11.18 -9.42 -17.47
C GLN A 627 10.80 -10.23 -16.24
N GLN A 628 11.26 -11.49 -16.19
CA GLN A 628 11.20 -12.43 -15.07
C GLN A 628 9.83 -12.46 -14.37
N LEU A 629 8.76 -12.57 -15.16
CA LEU A 629 7.40 -12.69 -14.66
C LEU A 629 7.25 -13.98 -13.84
N PRO A 630 6.68 -13.91 -12.63
CA PRO A 630 6.57 -15.06 -11.76
C PRO A 630 5.60 -16.10 -12.33
N LYS A 631 5.81 -17.36 -11.94
CA LYS A 631 4.83 -18.41 -12.18
C LYS A 631 3.59 -18.19 -11.30
N VAL A 632 2.44 -18.56 -11.81
CA VAL A 632 1.17 -18.55 -11.06
C VAL A 632 1.20 -19.59 -9.94
N ALA A 633 0.64 -19.25 -8.79
CA ALA A 633 0.54 -20.16 -7.67
C ALA A 633 -0.28 -21.42 -8.01
N ASN A 634 0.24 -22.60 -7.65
CA ASN A 634 -0.35 -23.91 -7.94
C ASN A 634 -0.31 -24.35 -9.42
N SER A 635 0.49 -23.68 -10.26
CA SER A 635 0.80 -24.18 -11.60
C SER A 635 1.44 -25.59 -11.52
N LYS A 636 1.19 -26.43 -12.53
CA LYS A 636 1.82 -27.75 -12.62
C LYS A 636 3.34 -27.63 -12.67
N GLU A 637 4.05 -28.65 -12.20
CA GLU A 637 5.51 -28.70 -12.30
C GLU A 637 5.92 -28.63 -13.78
N GLY A 638 6.78 -27.66 -14.12
CA GLY A 638 7.20 -27.40 -15.49
C GLY A 638 6.26 -26.53 -16.33
N ALA A 639 5.12 -26.08 -15.80
CA ALA A 639 4.26 -25.10 -16.48
C ALA A 639 4.99 -23.78 -16.68
N ILE A 640 4.75 -23.14 -17.82
CA ILE A 640 5.27 -21.83 -18.19
C ILE A 640 4.05 -20.97 -18.51
N ILE A 641 4.09 -19.71 -18.09
CA ILE A 641 2.95 -18.80 -18.29
C ILE A 641 2.91 -18.33 -19.75
N ASP A 642 1.71 -17.97 -20.19
CA ASP A 642 1.41 -17.34 -21.46
C ASP A 642 1.06 -15.86 -21.23
N PRO A 643 2.03 -14.94 -21.02
CA PRO A 643 1.71 -13.65 -20.44
C PRO A 643 1.12 -12.69 -21.46
N LEU A 644 0.11 -11.94 -21.03
CA LEU A 644 -0.39 -10.73 -21.69
C LEU A 644 -0.35 -9.54 -20.72
N VAL A 645 -0.35 -8.32 -21.27
CA VAL A 645 -0.42 -7.09 -20.49
C VAL A 645 -1.73 -6.38 -20.80
N ARG A 646 -2.50 -6.13 -19.75
CA ARG A 646 -3.75 -5.36 -19.81
C ARG A 646 -3.56 -4.02 -19.12
N VAL A 647 -3.88 -2.94 -19.82
CA VAL A 647 -3.85 -1.57 -19.28
C VAL A 647 -5.27 -1.09 -19.10
N GLU A 648 -5.61 -0.71 -17.88
CA GLU A 648 -6.92 -0.22 -17.47
C GLU A 648 -6.82 1.26 -17.05
N ILE A 649 -7.76 2.07 -17.49
CA ILE A 649 -7.94 3.45 -17.08
C ILE A 649 -9.16 3.53 -16.15
N TYR A 650 -8.95 4.07 -14.95
CA TYR A 650 -9.98 4.36 -13.98
C TYR A 650 -10.06 5.86 -13.77
N GLY A 651 -11.23 6.46 -14.03
CA GLY A 651 -11.44 7.89 -13.90
C GLY A 651 -12.91 8.21 -13.87
N VAL A 652 -13.28 9.39 -14.39
CA VAL A 652 -14.67 9.69 -14.74
C VAL A 652 -15.20 8.67 -15.75
N PRO A 653 -16.53 8.44 -15.82
CA PRO A 653 -17.12 7.48 -16.76
C PRO A 653 -16.65 7.61 -18.21
N ALA A 654 -16.38 8.84 -18.69
CA ALA A 654 -15.90 9.09 -20.05
C ALA A 654 -14.46 8.60 -20.31
N ASP A 655 -13.66 8.40 -19.27
CA ASP A 655 -12.25 7.99 -19.36
C ASP A 655 -12.07 6.50 -19.08
N GLN A 656 -13.09 5.82 -18.54
CA GLN A 656 -13.01 4.39 -18.21
C GLN A 656 -12.85 3.54 -19.46
N ALA A 657 -11.68 2.93 -19.60
CA ALA A 657 -11.32 2.11 -20.75
C ALA A 657 -10.30 1.04 -20.34
N HIS A 658 -10.20 -0.03 -21.13
CA HIS A 658 -9.07 -0.95 -21.04
C HIS A 658 -8.70 -1.48 -22.42
N GLN A 659 -7.43 -1.79 -22.61
CA GLN A 659 -6.91 -2.50 -23.78
C GLN A 659 -5.85 -3.50 -23.31
N GLU A 660 -5.57 -4.50 -24.14
CA GLU A 660 -4.61 -5.55 -23.83
C GLU A 660 -3.75 -5.88 -25.04
N THR A 661 -2.52 -6.32 -24.77
CA THR A 661 -1.65 -6.93 -25.78
C THR A 661 -2.14 -8.35 -26.10
N LYS A 662 -1.61 -8.94 -27.16
CA LYS A 662 -1.67 -10.39 -27.35
C LYS A 662 -0.89 -11.08 -26.24
N TYR A 663 -1.22 -12.36 -26.00
CA TYR A 663 -0.41 -13.20 -25.14
C TYR A 663 0.82 -13.71 -25.89
N ILE A 664 1.93 -13.91 -25.18
CA ILE A 664 3.11 -14.61 -25.68
C ILE A 664 3.04 -16.06 -25.20
N GLU A 665 3.21 -17.03 -26.09
CA GLU A 665 3.14 -18.43 -25.72
C GLU A 665 4.44 -18.89 -25.02
N ASN A 666 4.30 -19.52 -23.85
CA ASN A 666 5.33 -20.16 -23.05
C ASN A 666 6.59 -19.31 -22.81
N ASN A 667 6.44 -18.01 -22.54
CA ASN A 667 7.55 -17.15 -22.18
C ASN A 667 7.18 -16.12 -21.11
N GLY A 668 7.36 -16.49 -19.84
CA GLY A 668 7.32 -15.56 -18.72
C GLY A 668 8.68 -14.97 -18.34
N PHE A 669 9.78 -15.40 -18.97
CA PHE A 669 11.12 -14.93 -18.60
C PHE A 669 11.47 -13.59 -19.22
N ASN A 670 11.20 -13.42 -20.52
CA ASN A 670 11.48 -12.20 -21.27
C ASN A 670 10.52 -12.03 -22.46
N PRO A 671 9.19 -12.04 -22.24
CA PRO A 671 8.23 -11.85 -23.33
C PRO A 671 8.43 -10.49 -24.02
N HIS A 672 8.24 -10.46 -25.34
CA HIS A 672 8.35 -9.27 -26.16
C HIS A 672 7.05 -9.12 -26.97
N TRP A 673 6.30 -8.04 -26.72
CA TRP A 673 5.01 -7.76 -27.34
C TRP A 673 5.13 -6.73 -28.47
N ASP A 674 5.79 -5.61 -28.20
CA ASP A 674 5.89 -4.45 -29.09
C ASP A 674 4.53 -3.97 -29.64
N GLU A 675 3.55 -3.83 -28.74
CA GLU A 675 2.19 -3.42 -29.08
C GLU A 675 1.85 -2.05 -28.48
N THR A 676 1.17 -1.21 -29.27
CA THR A 676 0.78 0.15 -28.86
C THR A 676 -0.69 0.21 -28.48
N LEU A 677 -0.96 0.68 -27.26
CA LEU A 677 -2.29 0.92 -26.71
C LEU A 677 -2.53 2.43 -26.60
N GLN A 678 -3.74 2.90 -26.93
CA GLN A 678 -4.06 4.34 -26.94
C GLN A 678 -5.35 4.68 -26.22
N PHE A 679 -5.30 5.64 -25.30
CA PHE A 679 -6.42 6.05 -24.47
C PHE A 679 -6.69 7.54 -24.60
N GLN A 680 -7.96 7.94 -24.62
CA GLN A 680 -8.40 9.34 -24.58
C GLN A 680 -8.85 9.69 -23.16
N LEU A 681 -8.27 10.75 -22.59
CA LEU A 681 -8.52 11.20 -21.21
C LEU A 681 -9.11 12.61 -21.20
N HIS A 682 -10.35 12.75 -20.79
CA HIS A 682 -11.08 14.02 -20.66
C HIS A 682 -10.80 14.71 -19.32
N VAL A 683 -10.52 13.93 -18.26
CA VAL A 683 -10.19 14.44 -16.92
C VAL A 683 -8.94 13.71 -16.40
N PRO A 684 -7.77 13.93 -17.03
CA PRO A 684 -6.51 13.30 -16.63
C PRO A 684 -6.17 13.55 -15.16
N GLU A 685 -6.62 14.66 -14.57
CA GLU A 685 -6.38 14.99 -13.16
C GLU A 685 -7.02 14.00 -12.16
N LEU A 686 -7.99 13.19 -12.61
CA LEU A 686 -8.66 12.16 -11.81
C LEU A 686 -8.36 10.73 -12.28
N ALA A 687 -7.58 10.56 -13.34
CA ALA A 687 -7.31 9.25 -13.93
C ALA A 687 -6.21 8.48 -13.16
N LEU A 688 -6.49 7.19 -12.90
CA LEU A 688 -5.55 6.17 -12.44
C LEU A 688 -5.32 5.17 -13.58
N ILE A 689 -4.07 4.79 -13.79
CA ILE A 689 -3.65 3.83 -14.80
C ILE A 689 -3.17 2.58 -14.07
N ARG A 690 -3.76 1.44 -14.40
CA ARG A 690 -3.42 0.14 -13.83
C ARG A 690 -2.91 -0.78 -14.92
N PHE A 691 -1.70 -1.26 -14.74
CA PHE A 691 -1.04 -2.27 -15.58
C PHE A 691 -1.23 -3.62 -14.90
N VAL A 692 -1.74 -4.60 -15.61
CA VAL A 692 -1.97 -5.96 -15.11
C VAL A 692 -1.30 -6.94 -16.05
N VAL A 693 -0.49 -7.83 -15.49
CA VAL A 693 0.03 -8.99 -16.20
C VAL A 693 -0.78 -10.20 -15.79
N GLU A 694 -1.25 -10.94 -16.78
CA GLU A 694 -2.07 -12.15 -16.59
C GLU A 694 -1.48 -13.30 -17.40
N ASP A 695 -1.67 -14.52 -16.90
CA ASP A 695 -1.37 -15.78 -17.58
C ASP A 695 -2.61 -16.23 -18.35
N TYR A 696 -2.52 -16.24 -19.68
CA TYR A 696 -3.65 -16.51 -20.55
C TYR A 696 -4.10 -17.98 -20.48
N ASP A 697 -5.40 -18.21 -20.27
CA ASP A 697 -5.99 -19.54 -20.31
C ASP A 697 -7.14 -19.58 -21.32
N LYS A 698 -7.05 -20.47 -22.32
CA LYS A 698 -8.09 -20.67 -23.35
C LYS A 698 -9.42 -21.19 -22.78
N THR A 699 -9.38 -21.87 -21.64
CA THR A 699 -10.49 -22.66 -21.09
C THR A 699 -11.04 -22.11 -19.78
N SER A 700 -10.32 -21.21 -19.13
CA SER A 700 -10.71 -20.62 -17.86
C SER A 700 -10.45 -19.10 -17.85
N ARG A 701 -10.51 -18.47 -16.67
CA ARG A 701 -10.16 -17.06 -16.56
C ARG A 701 -8.65 -16.94 -16.45
N ASN A 702 -8.08 -15.92 -17.05
CA ASN A 702 -6.65 -15.66 -16.91
C ASN A 702 -6.26 -15.55 -15.43
N ASP A 703 -5.11 -16.12 -15.11
CA ASP A 703 -4.57 -16.07 -13.76
C ASP A 703 -3.74 -14.80 -13.56
N PHE A 704 -3.88 -14.18 -12.39
CA PHE A 704 -3.14 -12.96 -12.05
C PHE A 704 -1.65 -13.27 -11.84
N VAL A 705 -0.78 -12.50 -12.51
CA VAL A 705 0.68 -12.60 -12.37
C VAL A 705 1.24 -11.43 -11.56
N GLY A 706 0.86 -10.20 -11.89
CA GLY A 706 1.31 -8.99 -11.20
C GLY A 706 0.57 -7.74 -11.65
N GLN A 707 0.67 -6.65 -10.89
CA GLN A 707 0.08 -5.36 -11.25
C GLN A 707 0.94 -4.19 -10.83
N PHE A 708 0.72 -3.03 -11.45
CA PHE A 708 1.18 -1.74 -10.94
C PHE A 708 0.14 -0.67 -11.24
N THR A 709 -0.15 0.21 -10.28
CA THR A 709 -1.16 1.26 -10.42
C THR A 709 -0.60 2.60 -9.98
N LEU A 710 -0.87 3.67 -10.74
CA LEU A 710 -0.49 5.04 -10.40
C LEU A 710 -1.48 6.07 -10.97
N ALA A 711 -1.53 7.26 -10.36
CA ALA A 711 -2.24 8.40 -10.96
C ALA A 711 -1.54 8.92 -12.21
N PHE A 712 -2.33 9.37 -13.18
CA PHE A 712 -1.83 9.94 -14.44
C PHE A 712 -0.83 11.07 -14.20
N ALA A 713 -1.10 11.94 -13.22
CA ALA A 713 -0.22 13.04 -12.82
C ALA A 713 1.19 12.58 -12.36
N ASN A 714 1.40 11.30 -12.08
CA ASN A 714 2.69 10.74 -11.68
C ASN A 714 3.43 10.01 -12.81
N ILE A 715 2.83 9.92 -14.01
CA ILE A 715 3.47 9.28 -15.16
C ILE A 715 4.56 10.18 -15.70
N LYS A 716 5.77 9.62 -15.87
CA LYS A 716 6.85 10.24 -16.61
C LYS A 716 6.88 9.68 -18.05
N PRO A 717 6.92 10.52 -19.10
CA PRO A 717 6.96 10.05 -20.49
C PRO A 717 8.30 9.37 -20.85
N GLY A 718 8.38 8.76 -22.03
CA GLY A 718 9.58 8.10 -22.54
C GLY A 718 9.69 6.61 -22.22
N TYR A 719 10.89 6.04 -22.39
CA TYR A 719 11.15 4.63 -22.05
C TYR A 719 11.26 4.43 -20.55
N ARG A 720 10.37 3.62 -19.99
CA ARG A 720 10.22 3.45 -18.54
C ARG A 720 10.11 1.99 -18.14
N HIS A 721 10.61 1.67 -16.95
CA HIS A 721 10.34 0.41 -16.27
C HIS A 721 9.14 0.54 -15.31
N ILE A 722 8.28 -0.47 -15.34
CA ILE A 722 7.18 -0.67 -14.40
C ILE A 722 7.50 -1.89 -13.54
N HIS A 723 7.88 -1.67 -12.29
CA HIS A 723 8.18 -2.77 -11.36
C HIS A 723 6.87 -3.34 -10.80
N LEU A 724 6.66 -4.64 -11.02
CA LEU A 724 5.38 -5.27 -10.74
C LEU A 724 5.23 -5.59 -9.25
N LEU A 725 3.98 -5.48 -8.79
CA LEU A 725 3.52 -5.80 -7.45
C LEU A 725 2.65 -7.06 -7.48
N SER A 726 2.67 -7.82 -6.40
CA SER A 726 1.77 -8.95 -6.17
C SER A 726 0.36 -8.45 -5.90
N LYS A 727 -0.58 -9.40 -5.84
CA LYS A 727 -1.99 -9.15 -5.49
C LYS A 727 -2.18 -8.42 -4.15
N ASP A 728 -1.23 -8.54 -3.23
CA ASP A 728 -1.27 -7.87 -1.93
C ASP A 728 -0.42 -6.58 -1.85
N GLY A 729 0.09 -6.10 -2.98
CA GLY A 729 0.85 -4.85 -3.09
C GLY A 729 2.34 -4.98 -2.74
N THR A 730 2.87 -6.21 -2.67
CA THR A 730 4.29 -6.46 -2.37
C THR A 730 5.12 -6.44 -3.66
N SER A 731 6.29 -5.82 -3.64
CA SER A 731 7.21 -5.82 -4.79
C SER A 731 7.62 -7.24 -5.19
N ILE A 732 7.63 -7.53 -6.50
CA ILE A 732 8.06 -8.82 -7.06
C ILE A 732 9.41 -8.63 -7.79
N PRO A 733 10.54 -8.42 -7.11
CA PRO A 733 11.81 -8.25 -7.81
C PRO A 733 12.28 -9.57 -8.47
N PRO A 734 12.87 -9.53 -9.69
CA PRO A 734 13.09 -8.37 -10.55
C PRO A 734 11.99 -8.19 -11.64
N SER A 735 10.78 -8.69 -11.39
CA SER A 735 9.67 -8.66 -12.33
C SER A 735 9.31 -7.23 -12.75
N SER A 736 9.38 -6.93 -14.05
CA SER A 736 9.02 -5.62 -14.57
C SER A 736 8.50 -5.65 -16.02
N LEU A 737 7.86 -4.56 -16.43
CA LEU A 737 7.55 -4.26 -17.84
C LEU A 737 8.44 -3.13 -18.31
N PHE A 738 8.88 -3.19 -19.57
CA PHE A 738 9.52 -2.10 -20.28
C PHE A 738 8.53 -1.52 -21.27
N VAL A 739 8.26 -0.22 -21.14
CA VAL A 739 7.25 0.49 -21.92
C VAL A 739 7.81 1.79 -22.47
N HIS A 740 7.21 2.31 -23.53
CA HIS A 740 7.43 3.66 -24.00
C HIS A 740 6.14 4.47 -23.93
N ILE A 741 6.19 5.63 -23.27
CA ILE A 741 5.02 6.45 -22.96
C ILE A 741 5.07 7.76 -23.75
N ARG A 742 3.99 8.08 -24.49
CA ARG A 742 3.77 9.40 -25.11
C ARG A 742 2.45 10.00 -24.65
N ILE A 743 2.45 11.30 -24.41
CA ILE A 743 1.29 12.07 -23.98
C ILE A 743 1.16 13.25 -24.94
N THR A 744 0.03 13.38 -25.62
CA THR A 744 -0.22 14.46 -26.60
C THR A 744 -1.58 15.09 -26.36
N GLU A 745 -1.67 16.41 -26.51
CA GLU A 745 -2.93 17.18 -26.46
C GLU A 745 -3.78 17.04 -27.73
#